data_AF-A0A931FNR9-F1
#
_entry.id   AF-A0A931FNR9-F1
#
_cell.length_a   1.000
_cell.length_b   1.000
_cell.length_c   1.000
_cell.angle_alpha   90.00
_cell.angle_beta   90.00
_cell.angle_gamma   90.00
#
_symmetry.space_group_name_H-M   'P 1'
#
loop_
_entity.id
_entity.type
_entity.pdbx_description
1 polymer ?
#
loop_
_entity_poly.entity_id
_entity_poly.type
_entity_poly.pdbx_seq_one_letter_code
_entity_poly.pdbx_strand_id
1 'polypeptide(L)'
;MEHELTFQKIKEQVELPELLSHFGYNLRKGEHLGKGKWHVFEGDDTLVVFKGRGGDWMYFNAQDDRDKGSVIDWMKNRVSSDRIAGLAPLPGRNLWQSVNDHFRAYLNLPEAQRPRLDLPPIVETAPGEKFHSIYTHHCRPLENTAYLEGRGITKSTIANPQFAGRILNQLYTVQKEGMPTKTYVNTAFPAYHEGRVVGLELKGEGFKGQAPESQFTRSLWLSKLPEGRPAAVLVVSESALDTLSYAQLHPGDNALYASTAGTLTQNKIFELKRLLSEEHIPAIRAAFDNDTQGHHFDIRLLAGLASEQNPMKVVREHEHRLTVEITAAHPAGVQALSQHLKAYNDQVTRQYAQENGEPDTPASSQTLRDELIHSNKLGAHTYQFHVPMSREALGTFNQAASQALAFEHRVEIVKSQGKDWNQDLKQDQLQRVVRRELGGIDEDQYGFGQEHWDNAPIVGQGTIAQQHEAQAQARAKGERLLVVEFRESRDAVAQLPQLRDNLERVGLTIDHAIKLETPVARGIATELTLRYRPDSAQLPAISAALDALAANPRATVIEPAPDAAERRQLAAAQEQQRQAGPQLVPSDSQVHDQARQSFIEAAGVVVKELRGHAANLEAARLQEVSRQVAKKPELAGLNQENVTKVLAVIAGLDTLKDNPAVQQLRQAVHTLERPALTPAPPEIRQRGLRPG
;
A
#
# COMPACT_ATOMS: atom_id res chain seq x y z
N MET A 1 -38.84 -46.50 47.49
CA MET A 1 -38.89 -45.03 47.34
C MET A 1 -37.75 -44.65 46.41
N GLU A 2 -38.01 -44.56 45.11
CA GLU A 2 -37.03 -44.05 44.16
C GLU A 2 -36.77 -42.59 44.53
N HIS A 3 -35.61 -42.30 45.09
CA HIS A 3 -35.23 -40.92 45.37
C HIS A 3 -35.16 -40.17 44.04
N GLU A 4 -35.93 -39.10 43.92
CA GLU A 4 -35.89 -38.19 42.79
C GLU A 4 -34.43 -37.80 42.50
N LEU A 5 -33.99 -38.05 41.26
CA LEU A 5 -32.63 -37.74 40.81
C LEU A 5 -32.56 -36.22 40.63
N THR A 6 -31.98 -35.54 41.60
CA THR A 6 -31.83 -34.08 41.58
C THR A 6 -30.56 -33.69 40.81
N PHE A 7 -30.54 -32.47 40.26
CA PHE A 7 -29.36 -31.91 39.59
C PHE A 7 -28.12 -31.87 40.48
N GLN A 8 -28.29 -31.68 41.78
CA GLN A 8 -27.18 -31.75 42.73
C GLN A 8 -26.57 -33.16 42.79
N LYS A 9 -27.40 -34.20 42.90
CA LYS A 9 -26.93 -35.59 42.91
C LYS A 9 -26.25 -35.99 41.60
N ILE A 10 -26.73 -35.47 40.46
CA ILE A 10 -26.10 -35.69 39.15
C ILE A 10 -24.68 -35.11 39.13
N LYS A 11 -24.50 -33.87 39.60
CA LYS A 11 -23.18 -33.23 39.66
C LYS A 11 -22.19 -33.96 40.58
N GLU A 12 -22.69 -34.57 41.65
CA GLU A 12 -21.89 -35.34 42.61
C GLU A 12 -21.53 -36.76 42.12
N GLN A 13 -22.38 -37.38 41.30
CA GLN A 13 -22.24 -38.79 40.89
C GLN A 13 -21.72 -38.99 39.47
N VAL A 14 -21.74 -37.94 38.63
CA VAL A 14 -21.35 -38.04 37.22
C VAL A 14 -20.03 -37.30 36.97
N GLU A 15 -19.01 -38.09 36.63
CA GLU A 15 -17.74 -37.59 36.12
C GLU A 15 -17.89 -37.24 34.63
N LEU A 16 -17.86 -35.95 34.30
CA LEU A 16 -18.04 -35.49 32.92
C LEU A 16 -17.04 -36.12 31.93
N PRO A 17 -15.72 -36.25 32.22
CA PRO A 17 -14.80 -36.92 31.33
C PRO A 17 -15.20 -38.36 30.95
N GLU A 18 -15.71 -39.13 31.92
CA GLU A 18 -16.14 -40.52 31.70
C GLU A 18 -17.44 -40.58 30.91
N LEU A 19 -18.37 -39.66 31.20
CA LEU A 19 -19.60 -39.50 30.44
C LEU A 19 -19.32 -39.18 28.97
N LEU A 20 -18.39 -38.26 28.70
CA LEU A 20 -17.97 -37.90 27.33
C LEU A 20 -17.42 -39.12 26.59
N SER A 21 -16.53 -39.90 27.22
CA SER A 21 -16.00 -41.11 26.61
C SER A 21 -17.05 -42.19 26.36
N HIS A 22 -18.07 -42.30 27.21
CA HIS A 22 -19.21 -43.20 26.98
C HIS A 22 -19.96 -42.85 25.68
N PHE A 23 -20.10 -41.55 25.39
CA PHE A 23 -20.77 -41.05 24.20
C PHE A 23 -19.82 -40.79 23.00
N GLY A 24 -18.63 -41.40 23.00
CA GLY A 24 -17.76 -41.46 21.81
C GLY A 24 -16.72 -40.35 21.70
N TYR A 25 -16.54 -39.51 22.71
CA TYR A 25 -15.46 -38.52 22.74
C TYR A 25 -14.13 -39.12 23.20
N ASN A 26 -13.06 -38.79 22.49
CA ASN A 26 -11.72 -39.29 22.77
C ASN A 26 -10.85 -38.22 23.42
N LEU A 27 -10.16 -38.57 24.50
CA LEU A 27 -9.21 -37.67 25.16
C LEU A 27 -7.98 -37.43 24.27
N ARG A 28 -7.70 -36.17 23.96
CA ARG A 28 -6.52 -35.76 23.18
C ARG A 28 -5.25 -35.87 24.03
N LYS A 29 -4.21 -36.57 23.54
CA LYS A 29 -2.92 -36.73 24.22
C LYS A 29 -1.89 -35.74 23.65
N GLY A 30 -1.17 -34.99 24.49
CA GLY A 30 -0.15 -34.03 24.06
C GLY A 30 0.74 -33.51 25.18
N GLU A 31 1.96 -33.07 24.83
CA GLU A 31 3.06 -32.69 25.73
C GLU A 31 2.72 -31.51 26.68
N HIS A 32 1.79 -30.63 26.27
CA HIS A 32 1.31 -29.49 27.06
C HIS A 32 0.11 -29.77 27.97
N LEU A 33 -0.55 -30.94 27.84
CA LEU A 33 -1.68 -31.35 28.69
C LEU A 33 -1.22 -31.88 30.06
N GLY A 34 0.07 -32.20 30.23
CA GLY A 34 0.67 -32.62 31.51
C GLY A 34 0.79 -31.54 32.57
N LYS A 35 0.30 -30.30 32.32
CA LYS A 35 0.34 -29.17 33.26
C LYS A 35 -1.02 -28.84 33.92
N GLY A 36 -1.95 -29.79 33.97
CA GLY A 36 -2.94 -29.93 35.06
C GLY A 36 -4.01 -28.83 35.25
N LYS A 37 -4.49 -28.15 34.20
CA LYS A 37 -5.59 -27.18 34.32
C LYS A 37 -6.89 -27.55 33.59
N TRP A 38 -6.82 -28.39 32.56
CA TRP A 38 -7.99 -28.82 31.78
C TRP A 38 -7.65 -30.05 30.93
N HIS A 39 -8.69 -30.73 30.44
CA HIS A 39 -8.61 -31.83 29.47
C HIS A 39 -9.32 -31.44 28.19
N VAL A 40 -8.87 -31.99 27.06
CA VAL A 40 -9.49 -31.74 25.74
C VAL A 40 -10.01 -33.06 25.18
N PHE A 41 -11.27 -33.08 24.81
CA PHE A 41 -12.00 -34.22 24.26
C PHE A 41 -12.42 -33.92 22.82
N GLU A 42 -12.14 -34.83 21.90
CA GLU A 42 -12.50 -34.73 20.48
C GLU A 42 -13.55 -35.78 20.12
N GLY A 43 -14.66 -35.33 19.54
CA GLY A 43 -15.75 -36.16 19.02
C GLY A 43 -16.40 -35.47 17.82
N ASP A 44 -17.73 -35.37 17.81
CA ASP A 44 -18.48 -34.55 16.82
C ASP A 44 -18.12 -33.05 16.94
N ASP A 45 -17.72 -32.63 18.14
CA ASP A 45 -17.13 -31.33 18.44
C ASP A 45 -15.93 -31.48 19.40
N THR A 46 -15.19 -30.39 19.63
CA THR A 46 -14.03 -30.38 20.52
C THR A 46 -14.40 -29.71 21.84
N LEU A 47 -14.36 -30.46 22.93
CA LEU A 47 -14.73 -29.99 24.25
C LEU A 47 -13.51 -29.81 25.12
N VAL A 48 -13.45 -28.69 25.84
CA VAL A 48 -12.47 -28.47 26.90
C VAL A 48 -13.17 -28.61 28.22
N VAL A 49 -12.64 -29.49 29.08
CA VAL A 49 -13.24 -29.94 30.33
C VAL A 49 -12.33 -29.55 31.49
N PHE A 50 -12.92 -28.98 32.55
CA PHE A 50 -12.19 -28.46 33.71
C PHE A 50 -13.05 -28.51 34.98
N LYS A 51 -12.43 -28.28 36.15
CA LYS A 51 -13.13 -28.16 37.43
C LYS A 51 -13.44 -26.69 37.72
N GLY A 52 -14.73 -26.37 37.83
CA GLY A 52 -15.22 -25.04 38.17
C GLY A 52 -15.17 -24.76 39.68
N ARG A 53 -15.60 -23.55 40.07
CA ARG A 53 -15.66 -23.14 41.48
C ARG A 53 -16.56 -24.08 42.27
N GLY A 54 -16.02 -24.72 43.29
CA GLY A 54 -16.75 -25.72 44.10
C GLY A 54 -16.55 -27.18 43.67
N GLY A 55 -15.67 -27.45 42.71
CA GLY A 55 -15.30 -28.83 42.33
C GLY A 55 -16.25 -29.51 41.35
N ASP A 56 -17.25 -28.80 40.85
CA ASP A 56 -18.14 -29.27 39.78
C ASP A 56 -17.36 -29.40 38.45
N TRP A 57 -17.71 -30.41 37.66
CA TRP A 57 -17.22 -30.51 36.29
C TRP A 57 -17.91 -29.51 35.38
N MET A 58 -17.09 -28.80 34.62
CA MET A 58 -17.49 -27.80 33.65
C MET A 58 -16.89 -28.14 32.28
N TYR A 59 -17.59 -27.72 31.23
CA TYR A 59 -17.05 -27.75 29.87
C TYR A 59 -17.39 -26.47 29.12
N PHE A 60 -16.64 -26.24 28.06
CA PHE A 60 -17.10 -25.45 26.93
C PHE A 60 -16.68 -26.16 25.64
N ASN A 61 -17.50 -25.99 24.62
CA ASN A 61 -17.19 -26.40 23.28
C ASN A 61 -16.29 -25.35 22.62
N ALA A 62 -15.13 -25.78 22.11
CA ALA A 62 -14.14 -24.92 21.48
C ALA A 62 -14.66 -24.28 20.19
N GLN A 63 -15.68 -24.89 19.57
CA GLN A 63 -16.35 -24.39 18.38
C GLN A 63 -17.71 -23.75 18.68
N ASP A 64 -18.35 -24.04 19.83
CA ASP A 64 -19.65 -23.46 20.21
C ASP A 64 -19.76 -22.93 21.68
N ASP A 65 -19.49 -21.65 21.96
CA ASP A 65 -19.66 -20.99 23.29
C ASP A 65 -21.11 -20.91 23.84
N ARG A 66 -22.16 -21.29 23.10
CA ARG A 66 -23.53 -21.47 23.63
C ARG A 66 -23.61 -22.84 24.28
N ASP A 67 -22.77 -23.75 23.79
CA ASP A 67 -22.59 -25.10 24.27
C ASP A 67 -21.47 -25.12 25.33
N LYS A 68 -21.82 -24.61 26.50
CA LYS A 68 -20.96 -24.60 27.68
C LYS A 68 -21.80 -24.72 28.95
N GLY A 69 -21.15 -25.09 30.04
CA GLY A 69 -21.77 -25.15 31.35
C GLY A 69 -21.32 -26.36 32.14
N SER A 70 -22.18 -26.84 33.01
CA SER A 70 -21.97 -28.05 33.78
C SER A 70 -22.23 -29.32 32.97
N VAL A 71 -21.98 -30.48 33.57
CA VAL A 71 -22.38 -31.79 33.02
C VAL A 71 -23.87 -31.85 32.62
N ILE A 72 -24.75 -31.12 33.35
CA ILE A 72 -26.19 -31.06 33.06
C ILE A 72 -26.44 -30.27 31.78
N ASP A 73 -25.75 -29.14 31.61
CA ASP A 73 -25.88 -28.29 30.43
C ASP A 73 -25.40 -29.05 29.18
N TRP A 74 -24.32 -29.83 29.31
CA TRP A 74 -23.84 -30.71 28.25
C TRP A 74 -24.93 -31.68 27.79
N MET A 75 -25.49 -32.46 28.73
CA MET A 75 -26.53 -33.44 28.42
C MET A 75 -27.76 -32.78 27.79
N LYS A 76 -28.21 -31.64 28.34
CA LYS A 76 -29.33 -30.86 27.79
C LYS A 76 -29.06 -30.46 26.34
N ASN A 77 -27.87 -29.94 26.05
CA ASN A 77 -27.52 -29.47 24.72
C ASN A 77 -27.43 -30.61 23.72
N ARG A 78 -26.92 -31.78 24.11
CA ARG A 78 -26.86 -32.97 23.24
C ARG A 78 -28.24 -33.57 22.98
N VAL A 79 -29.06 -33.72 24.03
CA VAL A 79 -30.46 -34.18 23.89
C VAL A 79 -31.28 -33.23 23.00
N SER A 80 -31.01 -31.92 23.05
CA SER A 80 -31.73 -30.94 22.22
C SER A 80 -31.27 -30.93 20.77
N SER A 81 -30.04 -31.36 20.48
CA SER A 81 -29.45 -31.27 19.14
C SER A 81 -29.61 -32.53 18.31
N ASP A 82 -29.84 -33.70 18.94
CA ASP A 82 -29.95 -35.02 18.30
C ASP A 82 -28.75 -35.38 17.39
N ARG A 83 -27.58 -34.80 17.69
CA ARG A 83 -26.35 -34.99 16.90
C ARG A 83 -25.55 -36.22 17.34
N ILE A 84 -25.76 -36.68 18.56
CA ILE A 84 -25.07 -37.86 19.11
C ILE A 84 -26.05 -39.03 19.09
N ALA A 85 -25.65 -40.09 18.41
CA ALA A 85 -26.42 -41.34 18.39
C ALA A 85 -26.71 -41.82 19.82
N GLY A 86 -28.01 -41.95 20.15
CA GLY A 86 -28.47 -42.35 21.48
C GLY A 86 -28.86 -41.20 22.42
N LEU A 87 -28.63 -39.94 22.05
CA LEU A 87 -29.06 -38.76 22.81
C LEU A 87 -30.06 -37.92 22.01
N ALA A 88 -31.35 -38.15 22.24
CA ALA A 88 -32.46 -37.46 21.60
C ALA A 88 -33.57 -37.13 22.60
N PRO A 89 -34.49 -36.18 22.28
CA PRO A 89 -35.70 -35.99 23.07
C PRO A 89 -36.56 -37.26 23.02
N LEU A 90 -37.01 -37.74 24.17
CA LEU A 90 -37.80 -38.98 24.24
C LEU A 90 -39.29 -38.68 23.95
N PRO A 91 -39.97 -39.51 23.13
CA PRO A 91 -41.39 -39.32 22.83
C PRO A 91 -42.25 -39.28 24.10
N GLY A 92 -43.13 -38.28 24.21
CA GLY A 92 -44.02 -38.11 25.37
C GLY A 92 -43.35 -37.58 26.64
N ARG A 93 -42.05 -37.22 26.59
CA ARG A 93 -41.32 -36.55 27.66
C ARG A 93 -41.00 -35.11 27.26
N ASN A 94 -40.95 -34.20 28.24
CA ASN A 94 -40.34 -32.89 28.01
C ASN A 94 -38.81 -32.98 28.01
N LEU A 95 -38.12 -31.90 27.59
CA LEU A 95 -36.66 -31.87 27.48
C LEU A 95 -35.97 -32.27 28.78
N TRP A 96 -36.38 -31.71 29.92
CA TRP A 96 -35.75 -31.98 31.21
C TRP A 96 -36.02 -33.39 31.73
N GLN A 97 -37.20 -33.94 31.45
CA GLN A 97 -37.49 -35.35 31.73
C GLN A 97 -36.61 -36.26 30.88
N SER A 98 -36.41 -35.94 29.60
CA SER A 98 -35.50 -36.70 28.72
C SER A 98 -34.05 -36.64 29.21
N VAL A 99 -33.57 -35.45 29.61
CA VAL A 99 -32.23 -35.26 30.21
C VAL A 99 -32.06 -36.12 31.46
N ASN A 100 -33.03 -36.11 32.38
CA ASN A 100 -32.98 -36.93 33.58
C ASN A 100 -33.03 -38.44 33.27
N ASP A 101 -33.82 -38.86 32.30
CA ASP A 101 -33.92 -40.27 31.90
C ASP A 101 -32.61 -40.76 31.28
N HIS A 102 -31.90 -39.93 30.50
CA HIS A 102 -30.55 -40.24 29.99
C HIS A 102 -29.51 -40.33 31.12
N PHE A 103 -29.54 -39.43 32.11
CA PHE A 103 -28.67 -39.55 33.29
C PHE A 103 -28.97 -40.82 34.10
N ARG A 104 -30.25 -41.18 34.29
CA ARG A 104 -30.63 -42.43 34.96
C ARG A 104 -30.13 -43.65 34.21
N ALA A 105 -30.24 -43.67 32.88
CA ALA A 105 -29.74 -44.76 32.07
C ALA A 105 -28.23 -44.97 32.27
N TYR A 106 -27.46 -43.88 32.20
CA TYR A 106 -26.01 -43.93 32.45
C TYR A 106 -25.67 -44.38 33.89
N LEU A 107 -26.34 -43.80 34.89
CA LEU A 107 -26.13 -44.12 36.31
C LEU A 107 -26.66 -45.51 36.73
N ASN A 108 -27.41 -46.20 35.88
CA ASN A 108 -27.85 -47.58 36.09
C ASN A 108 -26.97 -48.61 35.37
N LEU A 109 -26.01 -48.17 34.54
CA LEU A 109 -25.05 -49.10 33.92
C LEU A 109 -24.23 -49.82 35.00
N PRO A 110 -23.95 -51.13 34.84
CA PRO A 110 -22.99 -51.84 35.69
C PRO A 110 -21.66 -51.10 35.73
N GLU A 111 -21.02 -51.05 36.91
CA GLU A 111 -19.78 -50.30 37.10
C GLU A 111 -18.66 -50.74 36.12
N ALA A 112 -18.61 -52.03 35.79
CA ALA A 112 -17.68 -52.59 34.81
C ALA A 112 -17.91 -52.10 33.36
N GLN A 113 -19.06 -51.51 33.06
CA GLN A 113 -19.43 -50.98 31.75
C GLN A 113 -19.28 -49.45 31.66
N ARG A 114 -19.00 -48.77 32.78
CA ARG A 114 -18.72 -47.33 32.76
C ARG A 114 -17.24 -47.09 32.43
N PRO A 115 -16.92 -46.17 31.51
CA PRO A 115 -15.54 -45.79 31.27
C PRO A 115 -14.89 -45.32 32.57
N ARG A 116 -13.68 -45.79 32.86
CA ARG A 116 -12.84 -45.24 33.92
C ARG A 116 -11.60 -44.65 33.28
N LEU A 117 -11.41 -43.35 33.42
CA LEU A 117 -10.27 -42.64 32.87
C LEU A 117 -9.28 -42.31 33.98
N ASP A 118 -8.01 -42.66 33.77
CA ASP A 118 -6.92 -42.17 34.61
C ASP A 118 -6.50 -40.78 34.08
N LEU A 119 -6.84 -39.74 34.84
CA LEU A 119 -6.66 -38.35 34.43
C LEU A 119 -5.60 -37.66 35.32
N PRO A 120 -4.69 -36.87 34.73
CA PRO A 120 -3.82 -35.99 35.51
C PRO A 120 -4.64 -35.06 36.41
N PRO A 121 -4.21 -34.77 37.65
CA PRO A 121 -4.97 -33.91 38.56
C PRO A 121 -5.17 -32.50 37.98
N ILE A 122 -6.41 -32.02 37.97
CA ILE A 122 -6.78 -30.65 37.58
C ILE A 122 -6.88 -29.78 38.84
N VAL A 123 -6.21 -28.62 38.84
CA VAL A 123 -6.32 -27.60 39.91
C VAL A 123 -7.53 -26.70 39.66
N GLU A 124 -8.30 -26.38 40.72
CA GLU A 124 -9.41 -25.42 40.68
C GLU A 124 -8.96 -24.04 40.16
N THR A 125 -9.70 -23.46 39.22
CA THR A 125 -9.41 -22.12 38.68
C THR A 125 -9.54 -21.02 39.75
N ALA A 126 -8.53 -20.16 39.88
CA ALA A 126 -8.50 -19.09 40.88
C ALA A 126 -9.50 -17.94 40.56
N PRO A 127 -9.95 -17.15 41.55
CA PRO A 127 -10.91 -16.07 41.32
C PRO A 127 -10.38 -15.02 40.32
N GLY A 128 -11.11 -14.82 39.22
CA GLY A 128 -10.82 -13.77 38.23
C GLY A 128 -10.12 -14.22 36.94
N GLU A 129 -9.81 -15.51 36.77
CA GLU A 129 -9.36 -16.06 35.48
C GLU A 129 -10.54 -16.03 34.49
N LYS A 130 -10.70 -14.93 33.74
CA LYS A 130 -11.57 -14.90 32.56
C LYS A 130 -11.00 -15.88 31.55
N PHE A 131 -11.84 -16.78 31.03
CA PHE A 131 -11.46 -17.61 29.90
C PHE A 131 -11.07 -16.70 28.73
N HIS A 132 -9.76 -16.57 28.48
CA HIS A 132 -9.26 -15.90 27.30
C HIS A 132 -9.33 -16.91 26.15
N SER A 133 -10.00 -16.53 25.07
CA SER A 133 -9.94 -17.27 23.81
C SER A 133 -8.49 -17.68 23.54
N ILE A 134 -8.26 -18.89 23.00
CA ILE A 134 -6.92 -19.33 22.59
C ILE A 134 -6.25 -18.32 21.65
N TYR A 135 -7.03 -17.46 20.99
CA TYR A 135 -6.50 -16.38 20.15
C TYR A 135 -6.06 -15.15 20.97
N THR A 136 -6.74 -14.84 22.09
CA THR A 136 -6.54 -13.60 22.85
C THR A 136 -5.73 -13.77 24.14
N HIS A 137 -5.29 -14.99 24.49
CA HIS A 137 -4.52 -15.24 25.72
C HIS A 137 -3.19 -14.46 25.80
N HIS A 138 -2.57 -14.15 24.66
CA HIS A 138 -1.39 -13.28 24.56
C HIS A 138 -1.71 -11.83 24.20
N CYS A 139 -3.01 -11.48 24.18
CA CYS A 139 -3.45 -10.13 23.91
C CYS A 139 -3.66 -9.34 25.21
N ARG A 140 -3.46 -8.04 25.11
CA ARG A 140 -3.71 -7.04 26.14
C ARG A 140 -4.54 -5.90 25.53
N PRO A 141 -5.20 -5.06 26.36
CA PRO A 141 -5.77 -3.82 25.88
C PRO A 141 -4.76 -3.03 25.01
N LEU A 142 -5.28 -2.29 24.03
CA LEU A 142 -4.45 -1.46 23.16
C LEU A 142 -3.84 -0.30 23.97
N GLU A 143 -2.59 -0.47 24.38
CA GLU A 143 -1.78 0.52 25.10
C GLU A 143 -0.73 1.15 24.18
N ASN A 144 -0.14 0.35 23.28
CA ASN A 144 0.79 0.82 22.27
C ASN A 144 0.04 1.06 20.95
N THR A 145 -0.14 2.35 20.64
CA THR A 145 -0.81 2.84 19.43
C THR A 145 0.14 3.28 18.31
N ALA A 146 1.46 3.17 18.52
CA ALA A 146 2.46 3.73 17.61
C ALA A 146 2.30 3.23 16.16
N TYR A 147 2.00 1.94 15.99
CA TYR A 147 1.74 1.36 14.68
C TYR A 147 0.52 1.99 13.98
N LEU A 148 -0.58 2.17 14.70
CA LEU A 148 -1.81 2.78 14.16
C LEU A 148 -1.61 4.26 13.82
N GLU A 149 -0.91 4.99 14.68
CA GLU A 149 -0.56 6.40 14.46
C GLU A 149 0.38 6.55 13.25
N GLY A 150 1.36 5.66 13.08
CA GLY A 150 2.21 5.58 11.87
C GLY A 150 1.43 5.23 10.59
N ARG A 151 0.23 4.65 10.74
CA ARG A 151 -0.74 4.45 9.66
C ARG A 151 -1.72 5.62 9.51
N GLY A 152 -1.53 6.73 10.21
CA GLY A 152 -2.38 7.93 10.15
C GLY A 152 -3.67 7.83 10.97
N ILE A 153 -3.90 6.73 11.68
CA ILE A 153 -5.08 6.59 12.54
C ILE A 153 -4.86 7.41 13.81
N THR A 154 -5.71 8.41 14.02
CA THR A 154 -5.60 9.34 15.14
C THR A 154 -6.02 8.69 16.46
N LYS A 155 -5.50 9.21 17.59
CA LYS A 155 -5.94 8.79 18.92
C LYS A 155 -7.43 9.00 19.15
N SER A 156 -8.03 10.03 18.55
CA SER A 156 -9.48 10.24 18.62
C SER A 156 -10.26 9.13 17.93
N THR A 157 -9.80 8.64 16.77
CA THR A 157 -10.39 7.47 16.12
C THR A 157 -10.20 6.23 16.99
N ILE A 158 -8.99 5.97 17.49
CA ILE A 158 -8.72 4.80 18.35
C ILE A 158 -9.61 4.80 19.61
N ALA A 159 -9.80 5.98 20.22
CA ALA A 159 -10.60 6.15 21.42
C ALA A 159 -12.12 6.17 21.17
N ASN A 160 -12.57 6.10 19.91
CA ASN A 160 -13.99 6.05 19.59
C ASN A 160 -14.63 4.82 20.29
N PRO A 161 -15.77 4.99 21.00
CA PRO A 161 -16.46 3.89 21.68
C PRO A 161 -16.73 2.67 20.79
N GLN A 162 -16.95 2.89 19.49
CA GLN A 162 -17.16 1.81 18.52
C GLN A 162 -15.94 0.90 18.34
N PHE A 163 -14.73 1.40 18.54
CA PHE A 163 -13.49 0.63 18.40
C PHE A 163 -12.91 0.17 19.75
N ALA A 164 -13.44 0.67 20.87
CA ALA A 164 -13.00 0.29 22.20
C ALA A 164 -13.13 -1.24 22.43
N GLY A 165 -12.01 -1.90 22.72
CA GLY A 165 -11.95 -3.35 22.93
C GLY A 165 -12.08 -4.19 21.65
N ARG A 166 -12.03 -3.56 20.47
CA ARG A 166 -11.99 -4.23 19.15
C ARG A 166 -10.59 -4.24 18.54
N ILE A 167 -9.65 -3.57 19.16
CA ILE A 167 -8.23 -3.53 18.78
C ILE A 167 -7.43 -3.82 20.04
N LEU A 168 -6.44 -4.70 19.94
CA LEU A 168 -5.64 -5.19 21.06
C LEU A 168 -4.15 -5.07 20.73
N ASN A 169 -3.28 -5.15 21.74
CA ASN A 169 -1.87 -5.46 21.51
C ASN A 169 -1.62 -6.94 21.77
N GLN A 170 -0.89 -7.61 20.88
CA GLN A 170 -0.39 -8.97 21.09
C GLN A 170 1.11 -8.94 21.37
N LEU A 171 1.53 -9.57 22.46
CA LEU A 171 2.96 -9.74 22.78
C LEU A 171 3.46 -11.07 22.21
N TYR A 172 4.47 -11.01 21.37
CA TYR A 172 5.10 -12.18 20.78
C TYR A 172 6.59 -12.23 21.12
N THR A 173 6.99 -13.21 21.92
CA THR A 173 8.36 -13.37 22.37
C THR A 173 9.06 -14.45 21.55
N VAL A 174 10.16 -14.08 20.90
CA VAL A 174 11.02 -14.98 20.13
C VAL A 174 12.30 -15.22 20.90
N GLN A 175 12.62 -16.49 21.16
CA GLN A 175 13.90 -16.94 21.65
C GLN A 175 14.54 -17.81 20.58
N LYS A 176 15.62 -17.32 19.96
CA LYS A 176 16.45 -18.11 19.04
C LYS A 176 17.71 -18.52 19.78
N GLU A 177 18.16 -19.74 19.53
CA GLU A 177 19.39 -20.28 20.12
C GLU A 177 20.57 -19.34 19.80
N GLY A 178 21.30 -18.91 20.82
CA GLY A 178 22.41 -17.95 20.70
C GLY A 178 22.02 -16.47 20.53
N MET A 179 20.73 -16.10 20.55
CA MET A 179 20.28 -14.70 20.49
C MET A 179 19.52 -14.28 21.75
N PRO A 180 19.57 -12.99 22.15
CA PRO A 180 18.76 -12.50 23.25
C PRO A 180 17.27 -12.63 22.93
N THR A 181 16.49 -12.94 23.96
CA THR A 181 15.03 -13.01 23.85
C THR A 181 14.50 -11.64 23.44
N LYS A 182 13.73 -11.60 22.35
CA LYS A 182 13.13 -10.35 21.84
C LYS A 182 11.61 -10.46 21.83
N THR A 183 10.95 -9.49 22.45
CA THR A 183 9.48 -9.38 22.48
C THR A 183 9.03 -8.32 21.50
N TYR A 184 8.13 -8.69 20.61
CA TYR A 184 7.48 -7.82 19.64
C TYR A 184 6.08 -7.47 20.14
N VAL A 185 5.64 -6.24 19.87
CA VAL A 185 4.29 -5.76 20.15
C VAL A 185 3.57 -5.57 18.82
N ASN A 186 2.61 -6.45 18.54
CA ASN A 186 1.77 -6.34 17.35
C ASN A 186 0.45 -5.66 17.71
N THR A 187 -0.13 -4.94 16.75
CA THR A 187 -1.54 -4.57 16.78
C THR A 187 -2.37 -5.76 16.31
N ALA A 188 -3.38 -6.13 17.07
CA ALA A 188 -4.17 -7.32 16.87
C ALA A 188 -5.65 -6.98 16.70
N PHE A 189 -6.26 -7.54 15.66
CA PHE A 189 -7.64 -7.34 15.24
C PHE A 189 -8.40 -8.66 15.39
N PRO A 190 -9.20 -8.84 16.46
CA PRO A 190 -9.95 -10.07 16.68
C PRO A 190 -11.01 -10.29 15.60
N ALA A 191 -11.02 -11.48 15.00
CA ALA A 191 -12.01 -11.86 13.99
C ALA A 191 -13.19 -12.57 14.66
N TYR A 192 -14.40 -12.08 14.41
CA TYR A 192 -15.64 -12.53 15.01
C TYR A 192 -16.46 -13.41 14.06
N HIS A 193 -17.08 -14.45 14.63
CA HIS A 193 -18.13 -15.24 13.98
C HIS A 193 -19.16 -15.60 15.06
N GLU A 194 -20.45 -15.36 14.80
CA GLU A 194 -21.54 -15.55 15.77
C GLU A 194 -21.22 -14.91 17.15
N GLY A 195 -20.65 -13.70 17.12
CA GLY A 195 -20.33 -12.91 18.33
C GLY A 195 -19.05 -13.32 19.07
N ARG A 196 -18.26 -14.28 18.56
CA ARG A 196 -17.06 -14.81 19.25
C ARG A 196 -15.79 -14.61 18.48
N VAL A 197 -14.69 -14.43 19.21
CA VAL A 197 -13.36 -14.38 18.61
C VAL A 197 -12.91 -15.78 18.18
N VAL A 198 -12.85 -15.99 16.88
CA VAL A 198 -12.44 -17.24 16.21
C VAL A 198 -11.15 -17.08 15.40
N GLY A 199 -10.45 -15.96 15.56
CA GLY A 199 -9.18 -15.69 14.92
C GLY A 199 -8.60 -14.34 15.30
N LEU A 200 -7.37 -14.07 14.87
CA LEU A 200 -6.68 -12.83 15.16
C LEU A 200 -5.82 -12.40 13.96
N GLU A 201 -6.16 -11.27 13.36
CA GLU A 201 -5.31 -10.65 12.34
C GLU A 201 -4.25 -9.80 13.08
N LEU A 202 -2.99 -9.98 12.71
CA LEU A 202 -1.85 -9.33 13.37
C LEU A 202 -1.15 -8.38 12.39
N LYS A 203 -0.87 -7.17 12.87
CA LYS A 203 -0.16 -6.13 12.14
C LYS A 203 0.95 -5.54 13.01
N GLY A 204 2.11 -5.31 12.40
CA GLY A 204 3.22 -4.61 13.03
C GLY A 204 4.10 -3.97 11.96
N GLU A 205 5.12 -3.23 12.39
CA GLU A 205 6.11 -2.68 11.46
C GLU A 205 6.81 -3.82 10.71
N GLY A 206 6.73 -3.81 9.38
CA GLY A 206 7.27 -4.87 8.53
C GLY A 206 6.64 -6.27 8.74
N PHE A 207 5.54 -6.37 9.49
CA PHE A 207 4.92 -7.64 9.84
C PHE A 207 3.42 -7.65 9.54
N LYS A 208 2.98 -8.67 8.79
CA LYS A 208 1.58 -9.04 8.62
C LYS A 208 1.46 -10.52 8.92
N GLY A 209 0.53 -10.88 9.80
CA GLY A 209 0.36 -12.27 10.21
C GLY A 209 -1.06 -12.56 10.67
N GLN A 210 -1.28 -13.80 11.01
CA GLN A 210 -2.54 -14.28 11.53
C GLN A 210 -2.26 -15.32 12.62
N ALA A 211 -3.09 -15.38 13.66
CA ALA A 211 -2.95 -16.43 14.67
C ALA A 211 -3.21 -17.81 14.03
N PRO A 212 -2.45 -18.85 14.39
CA PRO A 212 -2.72 -20.22 13.96
C PRO A 212 -4.17 -20.62 14.24
N GLU A 213 -4.72 -21.50 13.40
CA GLU A 213 -6.09 -22.04 13.56
C GLU A 213 -7.21 -20.99 13.46
N SER A 214 -6.92 -19.78 13.00
CA SER A 214 -7.93 -18.74 12.81
C SER A 214 -8.91 -19.10 11.68
N GLN A 215 -10.20 -18.86 11.91
CA GLN A 215 -11.28 -19.23 10.99
C GLN A 215 -11.66 -18.10 10.03
N PHE A 216 -10.66 -17.48 9.38
CA PHE A 216 -10.85 -16.33 8.47
C PHE A 216 -11.70 -16.63 7.25
N THR A 217 -12.05 -17.87 6.97
CA THR A 217 -12.98 -18.21 5.88
C THR A 217 -14.43 -17.89 6.22
N ARG A 218 -14.77 -17.63 7.49
CA ARG A 218 -16.14 -17.34 7.95
C ARG A 218 -16.28 -16.19 8.94
N SER A 219 -15.16 -15.64 9.41
CA SER A 219 -15.16 -14.54 10.38
C SER A 219 -14.93 -13.17 9.74
N LEU A 220 -15.34 -12.13 10.47
CA LEU A 220 -15.15 -10.73 10.13
C LEU A 220 -14.53 -10.01 11.33
N TRP A 221 -13.63 -9.06 11.11
CA TRP A 221 -13.39 -8.07 12.16
C TRP A 221 -14.60 -7.14 12.23
N LEU A 222 -15.07 -6.78 13.43
CA LEU A 222 -16.25 -5.96 13.64
C LEU A 222 -15.98 -4.84 14.66
N SER A 223 -16.47 -3.64 14.38
CA SER A 223 -16.65 -2.61 15.41
C SER A 223 -17.77 -2.99 16.38
N LYS A 224 -17.99 -2.18 17.41
CA LYS A 224 -19.27 -2.15 18.12
C LYS A 224 -20.29 -1.33 17.33
N LEU A 225 -21.56 -1.61 17.60
CA LEU A 225 -22.67 -0.77 17.16
C LEU A 225 -22.52 0.66 17.72
N PRO A 226 -23.02 1.66 17.00
CA PRO A 226 -23.08 3.03 17.50
C PRO A 226 -23.97 3.10 18.75
N GLU A 227 -23.54 3.85 19.77
CA GLU A 227 -24.31 4.00 21.01
C GLU A 227 -25.52 4.94 20.79
N GLY A 228 -26.66 4.60 21.40
CA GLY A 228 -27.83 5.47 21.47
C GLY A 228 -28.66 5.59 20.18
N ARG A 229 -28.26 4.95 19.09
CA ARG A 229 -29.02 4.91 17.82
C ARG A 229 -28.71 3.65 17.01
N PRO A 230 -29.68 3.08 16.28
CA PRO A 230 -29.44 1.91 15.43
C PRO A 230 -28.48 2.26 14.29
N ALA A 231 -27.65 1.32 13.84
CA ALA A 231 -26.76 1.55 12.71
C ALA A 231 -27.58 1.74 11.42
N ALA A 232 -27.29 2.80 10.66
CA ALA A 232 -27.94 3.10 9.39
C ALA A 232 -27.31 2.36 8.21
N VAL A 233 -26.05 1.93 8.35
CA VAL A 233 -25.30 1.26 7.28
C VAL A 233 -24.27 0.28 7.86
N LEU A 234 -24.06 -0.85 7.17
CA LEU A 234 -22.96 -1.77 7.41
C LEU A 234 -21.85 -1.44 6.41
N VAL A 235 -20.73 -0.89 6.86
CA VAL A 235 -19.58 -0.59 6.00
C VAL A 235 -18.62 -1.77 6.02
N VAL A 236 -18.28 -2.31 4.86
CA VAL A 236 -17.40 -3.47 4.72
C VAL A 236 -16.16 -3.12 3.91
N SER A 237 -14.98 -3.33 4.47
CA SER A 237 -13.69 -3.17 3.78
C SER A 237 -12.84 -4.45 3.83
N GLU A 238 -11.66 -4.45 3.21
CA GLU A 238 -10.80 -5.64 3.14
C GLU A 238 -9.99 -5.87 4.41
N SER A 239 -9.44 -4.81 5.01
CA SER A 239 -8.66 -4.88 6.24
C SER A 239 -9.19 -3.95 7.32
N ALA A 240 -8.95 -4.30 8.59
CA ALA A 240 -9.37 -3.47 9.72
C ALA A 240 -8.69 -2.08 9.71
N LEU A 241 -7.49 -1.96 9.12
CA LEU A 241 -6.83 -0.67 8.94
C LEU A 241 -7.61 0.22 7.97
N ASP A 242 -8.06 -0.34 6.84
CA ASP A 242 -8.87 0.39 5.87
C ASP A 242 -10.21 0.76 6.46
N THR A 243 -10.77 -0.11 7.31
CA THR A 243 -12.00 0.21 8.04
C THR A 243 -11.84 1.41 8.96
N LEU A 244 -10.75 1.46 9.75
CA LEU A 244 -10.45 2.59 10.63
C LEU A 244 -10.16 3.87 9.83
N SER A 245 -9.47 3.74 8.70
CA SER A 245 -9.19 4.87 7.82
C SER A 245 -10.46 5.42 7.19
N TYR A 246 -11.34 4.56 6.71
CA TYR A 246 -12.66 4.94 6.21
C TYR A 246 -13.47 5.68 7.27
N ALA A 247 -13.57 5.13 8.48
CA ALA A 247 -14.31 5.75 9.58
C ALA A 247 -13.76 7.15 9.95
N GLN A 248 -12.43 7.34 9.89
CA GLN A 248 -11.82 8.64 10.15
C GLN A 248 -12.06 9.66 9.03
N LEU A 249 -12.13 9.21 7.77
CA LEU A 249 -12.46 10.04 6.62
C LEU A 249 -13.96 10.41 6.57
N HIS A 250 -14.82 9.61 7.21
CA HIS A 250 -16.28 9.78 7.21
C HIS A 250 -16.84 9.93 8.64
N PRO A 251 -16.46 10.98 9.40
CA PRO A 251 -16.76 11.10 10.83
C PRO A 251 -18.25 11.30 11.20
N GLY A 252 -19.18 11.29 10.24
CA GLY A 252 -20.62 11.41 10.45
C GLY A 252 -21.40 10.10 10.31
N ASP A 253 -20.76 9.04 9.84
CA ASP A 253 -21.45 7.80 9.55
C ASP A 253 -21.92 7.10 10.83
N ASN A 254 -23.22 6.80 10.85
CA ASN A 254 -23.82 5.98 11.89
C ASN A 254 -23.76 4.50 11.49
N ALA A 255 -22.56 3.94 11.46
CA ALA A 255 -22.28 2.66 10.82
C ALA A 255 -21.90 1.55 11.81
N LEU A 256 -22.24 0.31 11.46
CA LEU A 256 -21.48 -0.86 11.91
C LEU A 256 -20.34 -1.06 10.92
N TYR A 257 -19.11 -1.17 11.41
CA TYR A 257 -17.95 -1.35 10.56
C TYR A 257 -17.47 -2.80 10.59
N ALA A 258 -17.15 -3.34 9.42
CA ALA A 258 -16.65 -4.69 9.26
C ALA A 258 -15.43 -4.73 8.33
N SER A 259 -14.52 -5.65 8.60
CA SER A 259 -13.47 -6.04 7.66
C SER A 259 -13.53 -7.53 7.37
N THR A 260 -13.32 -7.89 6.11
CA THR A 260 -13.25 -9.29 5.69
C THR A 260 -11.97 -9.97 6.18
N ALA A 261 -10.91 -9.24 6.53
CA ALA A 261 -9.60 -9.78 6.95
C ALA A 261 -9.11 -10.88 5.97
N GLY A 262 -9.10 -10.56 4.68
CA GLY A 262 -8.79 -11.48 3.57
C GLY A 262 -9.96 -11.71 2.62
N THR A 263 -9.91 -12.79 1.84
CA THR A 263 -10.86 -13.05 0.75
C THR A 263 -12.33 -13.04 1.19
N LEU A 264 -13.19 -12.35 0.44
CA LEU A 264 -14.64 -12.41 0.62
C LEU A 264 -15.20 -13.77 0.16
N THR A 265 -15.50 -14.65 1.12
CA THR A 265 -16.07 -15.98 0.90
C THR A 265 -17.60 -15.94 1.02
N GLN A 266 -18.27 -17.00 0.56
CA GLN A 266 -19.72 -17.15 0.72
C GLN A 266 -20.15 -17.17 2.20
N ASN A 267 -19.37 -17.80 3.09
CA ASN A 267 -19.66 -17.79 4.53
C ASN A 267 -19.60 -16.38 5.14
N LYS A 268 -18.70 -15.51 4.67
CA LYS A 268 -18.68 -14.10 5.07
C LYS A 268 -19.90 -13.35 4.57
N ILE A 269 -20.35 -13.61 3.34
CA ILE A 269 -21.58 -13.02 2.81
C ILE A 269 -22.80 -13.44 3.66
N PHE A 270 -22.87 -14.71 4.07
CA PHE A 270 -23.93 -15.15 4.99
C PHE A 270 -23.85 -14.44 6.35
N GLU A 271 -22.65 -14.25 6.89
CA GLU A 271 -22.46 -13.50 8.13
C GLU A 271 -22.88 -12.02 7.97
N LEU A 272 -22.54 -11.38 6.84
CA LEU A 272 -22.99 -10.02 6.54
C LEU A 272 -24.52 -9.92 6.45
N LYS A 273 -25.17 -10.87 5.78
CA LYS A 273 -26.65 -10.95 5.73
C LYS A 273 -27.27 -11.13 7.12
N ARG A 274 -26.68 -12.01 7.94
CA ARG A 274 -27.10 -12.22 9.33
C ARG A 274 -27.00 -10.93 10.15
N LEU A 275 -25.90 -10.20 10.01
CA LEU A 275 -25.72 -8.90 10.69
C LEU A 275 -26.73 -7.85 10.21
N LEU A 276 -26.98 -7.75 8.90
CA LEU A 276 -27.97 -6.83 8.36
C LEU A 276 -29.37 -7.10 8.91
N SER A 277 -29.77 -8.37 9.01
CA SER A 277 -31.10 -8.76 9.49
C SER A 277 -31.25 -8.65 11.01
N GLU A 278 -30.31 -9.20 11.79
CA GLU A 278 -30.39 -9.19 13.26
C GLU A 278 -30.31 -7.76 13.82
N GLU A 279 -29.41 -6.94 13.27
CA GLU A 279 -29.20 -5.56 13.73
C GLU A 279 -30.10 -4.54 12.99
N HIS A 280 -31.01 -5.03 12.14
CA HIS A 280 -31.99 -4.23 11.38
C HIS A 280 -31.35 -3.07 10.59
N ILE A 281 -30.20 -3.34 9.95
CA ILE A 281 -29.44 -2.35 9.21
C ILE A 281 -29.95 -2.30 7.76
N PRO A 282 -30.46 -1.15 7.28
CA PRO A 282 -31.17 -1.08 6.00
C PRO A 282 -30.27 -1.07 4.76
N ALA A 283 -28.97 -0.78 4.95
CA ALA A 283 -28.03 -0.60 3.86
C ALA A 283 -26.67 -1.24 4.16
N ILE A 284 -26.00 -1.69 3.10
CA ILE A 284 -24.61 -2.12 3.13
C ILE A 284 -23.79 -1.29 2.14
N ARG A 285 -22.63 -0.87 2.60
CA ARG A 285 -21.68 -0.09 1.82
C ARG A 285 -20.41 -0.89 1.60
N ALA A 286 -20.17 -1.26 0.36
CA ALA A 286 -18.96 -1.94 -0.09
C ALA A 286 -17.86 -0.90 -0.25
N ALA A 287 -16.90 -0.90 0.68
CA ALA A 287 -15.76 0.00 0.73
C ALA A 287 -14.45 -0.79 0.53
N PHE A 288 -14.43 -1.69 -0.44
CA PHE A 288 -13.23 -2.46 -0.81
C PHE A 288 -12.22 -1.60 -1.58
N ASP A 289 -10.99 -2.11 -1.70
CA ASP A 289 -9.89 -1.38 -2.32
C ASP A 289 -10.21 -1.03 -3.79
N ASN A 290 -9.61 0.03 -4.29
CA ASN A 290 -9.76 0.47 -5.68
C ASN A 290 -8.74 -0.22 -6.60
N ASP A 291 -8.66 -1.54 -6.49
CA ASP A 291 -7.89 -2.40 -7.37
C ASP A 291 -8.76 -3.54 -7.93
N THR A 292 -8.22 -4.32 -8.88
CA THR A 292 -8.94 -5.42 -9.53
C THR A 292 -9.52 -6.40 -8.51
N GLN A 293 -8.83 -6.67 -7.39
CA GLN A 293 -9.30 -7.61 -6.38
C GLN A 293 -10.46 -7.04 -5.57
N GLY A 294 -10.40 -5.76 -5.20
CA GLY A 294 -11.49 -5.09 -4.50
C GLY A 294 -12.75 -4.95 -5.36
N HIS A 295 -12.61 -4.66 -6.67
CA HIS A 295 -13.75 -4.67 -7.61
C HIS A 295 -14.32 -6.08 -7.82
N HIS A 296 -13.49 -7.13 -7.76
CA HIS A 296 -13.97 -8.50 -7.77
C HIS A 296 -14.76 -8.85 -6.49
N PHE A 297 -14.38 -8.33 -5.32
CA PHE A 297 -15.15 -8.49 -4.09
C PHE A 297 -16.50 -7.78 -4.14
N ASP A 298 -16.61 -6.63 -4.80
CA ASP A 298 -17.91 -5.99 -5.04
C ASP A 298 -18.85 -6.91 -5.83
N ILE A 299 -18.39 -7.54 -6.92
CA ILE A 299 -19.22 -8.47 -7.71
C ILE A 299 -19.69 -9.64 -6.85
N ARG A 300 -18.79 -10.22 -6.04
CA ARG A 300 -19.16 -11.31 -5.13
C ARG A 300 -20.19 -10.87 -4.10
N LEU A 301 -20.05 -9.67 -3.56
CA LEU A 301 -21.01 -9.11 -2.60
C LEU A 301 -22.37 -8.85 -3.26
N LEU A 302 -22.39 -8.22 -4.44
CA LEU A 302 -23.61 -8.02 -5.24
C LEU A 302 -24.30 -9.34 -5.55
N ALA A 303 -23.56 -10.35 -6.03
CA ALA A 303 -24.10 -11.68 -6.28
C ALA A 303 -24.69 -12.30 -5.01
N GLY A 304 -23.99 -12.16 -3.89
CA GLY A 304 -24.43 -12.63 -2.59
C GLY A 304 -25.73 -11.98 -2.10
N LEU A 305 -25.93 -10.69 -2.39
CA LEU A 305 -27.05 -9.87 -1.90
C LEU A 305 -28.20 -9.72 -2.90
N ALA A 306 -28.06 -10.28 -4.10
CA ALA A 306 -29.09 -10.21 -5.13
C ALA A 306 -30.42 -10.77 -4.62
N SER A 307 -31.51 -10.12 -4.99
CA SER A 307 -32.85 -10.50 -4.55
C SER A 307 -33.36 -11.74 -5.30
N GLU A 308 -34.41 -12.37 -4.76
CA GLU A 308 -35.09 -13.47 -5.45
C GLU A 308 -35.73 -13.07 -6.79
N GLN A 309 -35.94 -11.77 -7.04
CA GLN A 309 -36.48 -11.28 -8.32
C GLN A 309 -35.46 -11.36 -9.46
N ASN A 310 -34.18 -11.32 -9.11
CA ASN A 310 -33.06 -11.29 -10.03
C ASN A 310 -31.83 -12.05 -9.49
N PRO A 311 -31.92 -13.37 -9.17
CA PRO A 311 -30.80 -14.11 -8.60
C PRO A 311 -29.54 -13.97 -9.45
N MET A 312 -28.44 -13.60 -8.80
CA MET A 312 -27.14 -13.38 -9.42
C MET A 312 -26.13 -14.35 -8.83
N LYS A 313 -25.26 -14.93 -9.66
CA LYS A 313 -24.21 -15.84 -9.24
C LYS A 313 -22.95 -15.66 -10.07
N VAL A 314 -21.80 -15.76 -9.43
CA VAL A 314 -20.51 -15.93 -10.12
C VAL A 314 -20.38 -17.41 -10.47
N VAL A 315 -20.47 -17.76 -11.76
CA VAL A 315 -20.45 -19.16 -12.23
C VAL A 315 -19.07 -19.65 -12.64
N ARG A 316 -18.16 -18.72 -12.97
CA ARG A 316 -16.78 -19.04 -13.32
C ARG A 316 -15.87 -17.88 -12.98
N GLU A 317 -14.78 -18.21 -12.29
CA GLU A 317 -13.66 -17.30 -12.04
C GLU A 317 -12.46 -17.82 -12.82
N HIS A 318 -11.88 -16.99 -13.67
CA HIS A 318 -10.66 -17.27 -14.41
C HIS A 318 -9.74 -16.06 -14.31
N GLU A 319 -8.43 -16.27 -14.41
CA GLU A 319 -7.39 -15.24 -14.22
C GLU A 319 -7.67 -13.94 -14.99
N HIS A 320 -8.18 -14.05 -16.21
CA HIS A 320 -8.48 -12.90 -17.07
C HIS A 320 -9.97 -12.58 -17.22
N ARG A 321 -10.87 -13.40 -16.66
CA ARG A 321 -12.31 -13.25 -16.94
C ARG A 321 -13.20 -13.82 -15.86
N LEU A 322 -14.17 -13.02 -15.43
CA LEU A 322 -15.27 -13.42 -14.57
C LEU A 322 -16.51 -13.71 -15.40
N THR A 323 -17.26 -14.76 -15.04
CA THR A 323 -18.58 -15.02 -15.64
C THR A 323 -19.66 -14.94 -14.57
N VAL A 324 -20.59 -14.03 -14.79
CA VAL A 324 -21.73 -13.78 -13.90
C VAL A 324 -23.00 -14.21 -14.62
N GLU A 325 -23.87 -14.94 -13.94
CA GLU A 325 -25.20 -15.28 -14.43
C GLU A 325 -26.24 -14.56 -13.60
N ILE A 326 -27.21 -13.95 -14.27
CA ILE A 326 -28.37 -13.29 -13.67
C ILE A 326 -29.62 -13.94 -14.25
N THR A 327 -30.48 -14.46 -13.39
CA THR A 327 -31.82 -14.92 -13.76
C THR A 327 -32.81 -13.81 -13.45
N ALA A 328 -33.54 -13.27 -14.43
CA ALA A 328 -34.52 -12.22 -14.20
C ALA A 328 -35.83 -12.53 -14.93
N ALA A 329 -36.91 -12.72 -14.18
CA ALA A 329 -38.24 -12.94 -14.73
C ALA A 329 -38.74 -11.70 -15.51
N HIS A 330 -38.45 -10.51 -14.97
CA HIS A 330 -38.70 -9.23 -15.62
C HIS A 330 -37.39 -8.64 -16.17
N PRO A 331 -37.28 -8.41 -17.49
CA PRO A 331 -36.00 -8.08 -18.10
C PRO A 331 -35.58 -6.62 -17.90
N ALA A 332 -36.41 -5.74 -17.34
CA ALA A 332 -36.15 -4.30 -17.28
C ALA A 332 -34.80 -3.96 -16.61
N GLY A 333 -34.50 -4.55 -15.46
CA GLY A 333 -33.22 -4.32 -14.76
C GLY A 333 -32.02 -4.84 -15.55
N VAL A 334 -32.13 -6.04 -16.13
CA VAL A 334 -31.05 -6.62 -16.95
C VAL A 334 -30.86 -5.85 -18.27
N GLN A 335 -31.94 -5.31 -18.85
CA GLN A 335 -31.87 -4.44 -20.03
C GLN A 335 -31.18 -3.12 -19.71
N ALA A 336 -31.50 -2.49 -18.59
CA ALA A 336 -30.82 -1.29 -18.13
C ALA A 336 -29.33 -1.55 -17.87
N LEU A 337 -28.99 -2.68 -17.25
CA LEU A 337 -27.60 -3.14 -17.11
C LEU A 337 -26.92 -3.28 -18.48
N SER A 338 -27.49 -4.04 -19.41
CA SER A 338 -26.93 -4.22 -20.75
C SER A 338 -26.74 -2.91 -21.52
N GLN A 339 -27.63 -1.92 -21.35
CA GLN A 339 -27.48 -0.60 -21.97
C GLN A 339 -26.25 0.15 -21.44
N HIS A 340 -26.02 0.13 -20.13
CA HIS A 340 -24.83 0.74 -19.52
C HIS A 340 -23.55 0.04 -20.00
N LEU A 341 -23.54 -1.30 -20.04
CA LEU A 341 -22.38 -2.07 -20.51
C LEU A 341 -22.09 -1.83 -22.00
N LYS A 342 -23.13 -1.61 -22.81
CA LYS A 342 -22.97 -1.21 -24.22
C LYS A 342 -22.26 0.15 -24.33
N ALA A 343 -22.64 1.13 -23.52
CA ALA A 343 -22.00 2.45 -23.54
C ALA A 343 -20.50 2.38 -23.20
N TYR A 344 -20.14 1.54 -22.22
CA TYR A 344 -18.74 1.23 -21.90
C TYR A 344 -18.01 0.58 -23.09
N ASN A 345 -18.59 -0.47 -23.68
CA ASN A 345 -17.99 -1.15 -24.84
C ASN A 345 -17.79 -0.19 -26.02
N ASP A 346 -18.76 0.71 -26.27
CA ASP A 346 -18.67 1.75 -27.31
C ASP A 346 -17.58 2.78 -27.01
N GLN A 347 -17.30 3.07 -25.73
CA GLN A 347 -16.17 3.93 -25.32
C GLN A 347 -14.83 3.23 -25.52
N VAL A 348 -14.67 2.01 -25.01
CA VAL A 348 -13.43 1.22 -25.15
C VAL A 348 -13.08 1.01 -26.62
N THR A 349 -14.08 0.70 -27.46
CA THR A 349 -13.87 0.54 -28.91
C THR A 349 -13.38 1.83 -29.57
N ARG A 350 -13.94 2.99 -29.19
CA ARG A 350 -13.50 4.30 -29.71
C ARG A 350 -12.08 4.63 -29.28
N GLN A 351 -11.74 4.39 -28.02
CA GLN A 351 -10.38 4.61 -27.51
C GLN A 351 -9.37 3.71 -28.23
N TYR A 352 -9.68 2.43 -28.39
CA TYR A 352 -8.84 1.48 -29.11
C TYR A 352 -8.61 1.92 -30.56
N ALA A 353 -9.64 2.43 -31.25
CA ALA A 353 -9.52 2.95 -32.61
C ALA A 353 -8.64 4.21 -32.70
N GLN A 354 -8.73 5.11 -31.71
CA GLN A 354 -7.89 6.33 -31.63
C GLN A 354 -6.41 5.99 -31.41
N GLU A 355 -6.11 5.01 -30.55
CA GLU A 355 -4.74 4.62 -30.21
C GLU A 355 -4.06 3.80 -31.33
N ASN A 356 -4.83 3.04 -32.13
CA ASN A 356 -4.28 2.14 -33.15
C ASN A 356 -4.43 2.64 -34.60
N GLY A 357 -5.09 3.79 -34.84
CA GLY A 357 -5.04 4.50 -36.12
C GLY A 357 -5.77 3.87 -37.31
N GLU A 358 -6.58 2.82 -37.14
CA GLU A 358 -7.39 2.25 -38.23
C GLU A 358 -8.89 2.53 -38.08
N PRO A 359 -9.54 3.20 -39.05
CA PRO A 359 -10.98 3.44 -39.01
C PRO A 359 -11.88 2.27 -39.47
N ASP A 360 -11.36 1.21 -40.11
CA ASP A 360 -12.22 0.37 -40.96
C ASP A 360 -11.78 -1.10 -41.18
N THR A 361 -11.30 -1.82 -40.16
CA THR A 361 -11.20 -3.30 -40.23
C THR A 361 -12.23 -4.00 -39.32
N PRO A 362 -13.22 -4.74 -39.87
CA PRO A 362 -14.32 -5.37 -39.10
C PRO A 362 -13.91 -6.56 -38.22
N ALA A 363 -12.62 -6.89 -38.15
CA ALA A 363 -12.11 -7.94 -37.30
C ALA A 363 -11.57 -7.30 -36.02
N SER A 364 -12.44 -7.06 -35.04
CA SER A 364 -12.06 -6.69 -33.68
C SER A 364 -10.86 -7.56 -33.26
N SER A 365 -9.70 -6.93 -33.05
CA SER A 365 -8.49 -7.62 -32.63
C SER A 365 -8.82 -8.48 -31.41
N GLN A 366 -8.14 -9.61 -31.25
CA GLN A 366 -8.36 -10.47 -30.07
C GLN A 366 -8.19 -9.67 -28.77
N THR A 367 -7.23 -8.73 -28.75
CA THR A 367 -7.02 -7.76 -27.68
C THR A 367 -8.25 -6.92 -27.38
N LEU A 368 -8.90 -6.31 -28.38
CA LEU A 368 -10.14 -5.55 -28.14
C LEU A 368 -11.26 -6.46 -27.62
N ARG A 369 -11.40 -7.68 -28.17
CA ARG A 369 -12.42 -8.62 -27.70
C ARG A 369 -12.26 -8.99 -26.23
N ASP A 370 -11.02 -9.11 -25.77
CA ASP A 370 -10.70 -9.50 -24.39
C ASP A 370 -10.96 -8.37 -23.38
N GLU A 371 -11.05 -7.11 -23.82
CA GLU A 371 -11.35 -5.92 -22.99
C GLU A 371 -12.85 -5.57 -22.93
N LEU A 372 -13.67 -6.14 -23.82
CA LEU A 372 -15.11 -5.86 -23.88
C LEU A 372 -15.91 -6.76 -22.91
N ILE A 373 -16.98 -6.20 -22.34
CA ILE A 373 -17.93 -6.96 -21.53
C ILE A 373 -18.97 -7.59 -22.45
N HIS A 374 -18.98 -8.93 -22.53
CA HIS A 374 -19.91 -9.65 -23.40
C HIS A 374 -21.13 -10.12 -22.62
N SER A 375 -22.32 -10.01 -23.22
CA SER A 375 -23.55 -10.54 -22.63
C SER A 375 -24.23 -11.53 -23.57
N ASN A 376 -24.60 -12.71 -23.06
CA ASN A 376 -25.30 -13.77 -23.78
C ASN A 376 -26.62 -14.10 -23.07
N LYS A 377 -27.70 -14.30 -23.82
CA LYS A 377 -28.96 -14.82 -23.27
C LYS A 377 -28.98 -16.34 -23.43
N LEU A 378 -28.95 -17.08 -22.32
CA LEU A 378 -28.86 -18.56 -22.30
C LEU A 378 -30.22 -19.26 -22.25
N GLY A 379 -31.29 -18.54 -21.93
CA GLY A 379 -32.65 -19.07 -21.86
C GLY A 379 -33.68 -17.96 -21.79
N ALA A 380 -34.95 -18.28 -21.50
CA ALA A 380 -36.03 -17.28 -21.47
C ALA A 380 -35.75 -16.11 -20.50
N HIS A 381 -35.15 -16.42 -19.34
CA HIS A 381 -34.90 -15.48 -18.23
C HIS A 381 -33.45 -15.46 -17.75
N THR A 382 -32.56 -16.21 -18.37
CA THR A 382 -31.16 -16.36 -17.90
C THR A 382 -30.21 -15.60 -18.81
N TYR A 383 -29.41 -14.72 -18.21
CA TYR A 383 -28.45 -13.86 -18.86
C TYR A 383 -27.07 -14.12 -18.28
N GLN A 384 -26.07 -14.24 -19.13
CA GLN A 384 -24.69 -14.49 -18.76
C GLN A 384 -23.83 -13.32 -19.22
N PHE A 385 -23.03 -12.78 -18.32
CA PHE A 385 -22.10 -11.69 -18.56
C PHE A 385 -20.68 -12.21 -18.38
N HIS A 386 -19.83 -11.96 -19.36
CA HIS A 386 -18.40 -12.21 -19.31
C HIS A 386 -17.70 -10.87 -19.10
N VAL A 387 -17.17 -10.67 -17.90
CA VAL A 387 -16.53 -9.44 -17.47
C VAL A 387 -15.02 -9.67 -17.43
N PRO A 388 -14.21 -8.90 -18.18
CA PRO A 388 -12.75 -8.95 -18.08
C PRO A 388 -12.27 -8.68 -16.66
N MET A 389 -11.17 -9.32 -16.24
CA MET A 389 -10.52 -9.06 -14.95
C MET A 389 -9.66 -7.79 -14.97
N SER A 390 -10.25 -6.68 -15.43
CA SER A 390 -9.66 -5.34 -15.37
C SER A 390 -10.46 -4.46 -14.42
N ARG A 391 -9.79 -3.51 -13.77
CA ARG A 391 -10.39 -2.62 -12.77
C ARG A 391 -11.57 -1.85 -13.36
N GLU A 392 -11.40 -1.34 -14.57
CA GLU A 392 -12.37 -0.52 -15.29
C GLU A 392 -13.62 -1.33 -15.69
N ALA A 393 -13.44 -2.54 -16.22
CA ALA A 393 -14.56 -3.39 -16.62
C ALA A 393 -15.36 -3.89 -15.42
N LEU A 394 -14.66 -4.36 -14.37
CA LEU A 394 -15.30 -4.81 -13.14
C LEU A 394 -16.04 -3.66 -12.45
N GLY A 395 -15.39 -2.49 -12.32
CA GLY A 395 -16.00 -1.29 -11.74
C GLY A 395 -17.23 -0.81 -12.48
N THR A 396 -17.18 -0.80 -13.82
CA THR A 396 -18.34 -0.46 -14.66
C THR A 396 -19.48 -1.45 -14.44
N PHE A 397 -19.18 -2.75 -14.44
CA PHE A 397 -20.19 -3.79 -14.20
C PHE A 397 -20.82 -3.65 -12.81
N ASN A 398 -20.01 -3.43 -11.77
CA ASN A 398 -20.43 -3.22 -10.40
C ASN A 398 -21.40 -2.04 -10.27
N GLN A 399 -21.01 -0.88 -10.81
CA GLN A 399 -21.82 0.33 -10.74
C GLN A 399 -23.14 0.14 -11.49
N ALA A 400 -23.11 -0.37 -12.71
CA ALA A 400 -24.31 -0.62 -13.50
C ALA A 400 -25.23 -1.66 -12.83
N ALA A 401 -24.68 -2.73 -12.27
CA ALA A 401 -25.45 -3.76 -11.58
C ALA A 401 -26.11 -3.20 -10.30
N SER A 402 -25.37 -2.47 -9.47
CA SER A 402 -25.90 -1.88 -8.23
C SER A 402 -27.05 -0.88 -8.47
N GLN A 403 -27.06 -0.21 -9.62
CA GLN A 403 -28.10 0.76 -10.00
C GLN A 403 -29.30 0.13 -10.70
N ALA A 404 -29.07 -0.90 -11.54
CA ALA A 404 -30.09 -1.47 -12.41
C ALA A 404 -30.83 -2.69 -11.79
N LEU A 405 -30.22 -3.37 -10.82
CA LEU A 405 -30.75 -4.59 -10.21
C LEU A 405 -31.40 -4.30 -8.85
N ALA A 406 -32.40 -5.08 -8.51
CA ALA A 406 -32.98 -5.12 -7.16
C ALA A 406 -32.12 -5.96 -6.21
N PHE A 407 -32.01 -5.51 -4.95
CA PHE A 407 -31.29 -6.18 -3.88
C PHE A 407 -32.18 -6.23 -2.63
N GLU A 408 -31.97 -7.22 -1.76
CA GLU A 408 -32.73 -7.36 -0.51
C GLU A 408 -32.52 -6.15 0.42
N HIS A 409 -31.30 -5.60 0.41
CA HIS A 409 -30.90 -4.44 1.17
C HIS A 409 -30.32 -3.41 0.20
N ARG A 410 -30.36 -2.12 0.56
CA ARG A 410 -29.73 -1.09 -0.27
C ARG A 410 -28.22 -1.34 -0.31
N VAL A 411 -27.66 -1.49 -1.51
CA VAL A 411 -26.22 -1.67 -1.72
C VAL A 411 -25.62 -0.37 -2.24
N GLU A 412 -24.56 0.10 -1.59
CA GLU A 412 -23.77 1.26 -1.99
C GLU A 412 -22.34 0.82 -2.27
N ILE A 413 -21.80 1.16 -3.44
CA ILE A 413 -20.40 0.88 -3.77
C ILE A 413 -19.64 2.19 -3.65
N VAL A 414 -18.62 2.20 -2.81
CA VAL A 414 -17.71 3.35 -2.60
C VAL A 414 -16.28 2.87 -2.73
N LYS A 415 -15.43 3.71 -3.33
CA LYS A 415 -14.01 3.41 -3.55
C LYS A 415 -13.14 4.52 -2.98
N SER A 416 -11.95 4.13 -2.55
CA SER A 416 -10.86 5.07 -2.30
C SER A 416 -10.49 5.78 -3.61
N GLN A 417 -9.97 7.00 -3.48
CA GLN A 417 -9.40 7.78 -4.58
C GLN A 417 -8.11 7.13 -5.08
N GLY A 418 -7.22 6.79 -4.15
CA GLY A 418 -6.02 5.99 -4.37
C GLY A 418 -6.32 4.50 -4.33
N LYS A 419 -5.30 3.69 -4.00
CA LYS A 419 -5.44 2.23 -3.97
C LYS A 419 -6.31 1.74 -2.82
N ASP A 420 -6.07 2.25 -1.62
CA ASP A 420 -6.75 1.83 -0.39
C ASP A 420 -7.10 3.04 0.50
N TRP A 421 -8.02 2.84 1.45
CA TRP A 421 -8.48 3.91 2.34
C TRP A 421 -7.38 4.45 3.26
N ASN A 422 -6.38 3.64 3.61
CA ASN A 422 -5.29 4.12 4.45
C ASN A 422 -4.35 5.08 3.70
N GLN A 423 -4.09 4.81 2.44
CA GLN A 423 -3.35 5.71 1.56
C GLN A 423 -4.08 7.03 1.41
N ASP A 424 -5.39 7.00 1.14
CA ASP A 424 -6.23 8.21 1.06
C ASP A 424 -6.18 9.02 2.34
N LEU A 425 -6.26 8.36 3.50
CA LEU A 425 -6.19 9.05 4.77
C LEU A 425 -4.85 9.77 4.97
N LYS A 426 -3.74 9.12 4.64
CA LYS A 426 -2.41 9.75 4.73
C LYS A 426 -2.31 10.94 3.79
N GLN A 427 -2.89 10.83 2.59
CA GLN A 427 -2.91 11.90 1.61
C GLN A 427 -3.75 13.10 2.09
N ASP A 428 -4.96 12.86 2.59
CA ASP A 428 -5.83 13.91 3.16
C ASP A 428 -5.15 14.64 4.33
N GLN A 429 -4.51 13.89 5.24
CA GLN A 429 -3.78 14.49 6.35
C GLN A 429 -2.61 15.35 5.89
N LEU A 430 -1.84 14.87 4.91
CA LEU A 430 -0.75 15.65 4.32
C LEU A 430 -1.28 16.94 3.69
N GLN A 431 -2.37 16.86 2.91
CA GLN A 431 -3.01 18.04 2.31
C GLN A 431 -3.50 19.03 3.36
N ARG A 432 -4.07 18.57 4.48
CA ARG A 432 -4.49 19.45 5.59
C ARG A 432 -3.30 20.14 6.25
N VAL A 433 -2.19 19.45 6.45
CA VAL A 433 -0.96 20.05 7.00
C VAL A 433 -0.42 21.10 6.03
N VAL A 434 -0.34 20.78 4.74
CA VAL A 434 0.10 21.73 3.69
C VAL A 434 -0.78 22.99 3.70
N ARG A 435 -2.11 22.84 3.71
CA ARG A 435 -3.06 23.97 3.80
C ARG A 435 -2.91 24.80 5.08
N ARG A 436 -2.62 24.15 6.21
CA ARG A 436 -2.44 24.82 7.51
C ARG A 436 -1.13 25.61 7.58
N GLU A 437 -0.04 25.01 7.11
CA GLU A 437 1.32 25.59 7.21
C GLU A 437 1.57 26.67 6.14
N LEU A 438 0.89 26.61 5.00
CA LEU A 438 1.07 27.56 3.89
C LEU A 438 -0.03 28.62 3.77
N GLY A 439 -1.06 28.58 4.63
CA GLY A 439 -2.24 29.46 4.53
C GLY A 439 -3.11 29.13 3.32
N GLY A 440 -4.28 29.77 3.21
CA GLY A 440 -5.14 29.66 2.03
C GLY A 440 -4.39 30.23 0.82
N ILE A 441 -3.68 29.37 0.10
CA ILE A 441 -3.09 29.67 -1.19
C ILE A 441 -4.27 29.89 -2.12
N ASP A 442 -4.38 31.09 -2.66
CA ASP A 442 -5.21 31.37 -3.82
C ASP A 442 -4.71 30.45 -4.95
N GLU A 443 -5.45 29.36 -5.20
CA GLU A 443 -5.04 28.26 -6.08
C GLU A 443 -4.74 28.76 -7.53
N ASP A 444 -5.31 29.92 -7.88
CA ASP A 444 -5.13 30.61 -9.16
C ASP A 444 -3.85 31.46 -9.25
N GLN A 445 -3.25 31.86 -8.12
CA GLN A 445 -2.06 32.74 -8.14
C GLN A 445 -0.74 31.96 -8.32
N TYR A 446 -0.73 30.65 -8.07
CA TYR A 446 0.45 29.78 -8.16
C TYR A 446 0.29 28.58 -9.11
N GLY A 447 -0.79 28.52 -9.89
CA GLY A 447 -0.97 27.51 -10.94
C GLY A 447 -1.28 26.09 -10.42
N PHE A 448 -2.00 25.97 -9.30
CA PHE A 448 -2.43 24.68 -8.74
C PHE A 448 -3.91 24.36 -9.05
N GLY A 449 -4.41 24.84 -10.20
CA GLY A 449 -5.76 24.52 -10.68
C GLY A 449 -5.94 23.03 -11.01
N GLN A 450 -7.19 22.57 -10.93
CA GLN A 450 -7.65 21.18 -11.12
C GLN A 450 -7.18 20.49 -12.42
N GLU A 451 -6.63 21.22 -13.39
CA GLU A 451 -6.12 20.69 -14.66
C GLU A 451 -4.78 19.94 -14.56
N HIS A 452 -4.11 19.94 -13.40
CA HIS A 452 -2.82 19.25 -13.22
C HIS A 452 -2.86 17.87 -12.54
N TRP A 453 -4.06 17.31 -12.29
CA TRP A 453 -4.21 15.92 -11.82
C TRP A 453 -4.34 14.89 -12.96
N ASP A 454 -4.30 15.32 -14.22
CA ASP A 454 -4.15 14.44 -15.39
C ASP A 454 -2.68 14.08 -15.68
N ASN A 455 -1.88 13.91 -14.63
CA ASN A 455 -0.60 13.22 -14.82
C ASN A 455 -0.90 11.72 -14.95
N ALA A 456 -0.50 11.14 -16.08
CA ALA A 456 -0.54 9.69 -16.28
C ALA A 456 0.02 8.99 -15.04
N PRO A 457 -0.61 7.90 -14.56
CA PRO A 457 -0.16 7.19 -13.38
C PRO A 457 1.33 6.88 -13.50
N ILE A 458 2.07 7.12 -12.43
CA ILE A 458 3.48 6.77 -12.35
C ILE A 458 3.58 5.24 -12.51
N VAL A 459 3.93 4.78 -13.71
CA VAL A 459 4.14 3.37 -14.03
C VAL A 459 5.60 3.04 -13.73
N GLY A 460 5.83 2.53 -12.52
CA GLY A 460 7.07 1.92 -12.06
C GLY A 460 6.72 1.01 -10.90
N GLN A 461 6.72 -0.31 -11.10
CA GLN A 461 6.35 -1.29 -10.09
C GLN A 461 7.42 -1.41 -8.98
N GLY A 462 7.44 -0.44 -8.09
CA GLY A 462 7.83 -0.58 -6.69
C GLY A 462 6.67 -0.11 -5.83
N THR A 463 6.47 -0.70 -4.64
CA THR A 463 5.39 -0.21 -3.76
C THR A 463 5.63 1.28 -3.48
N ILE A 464 4.68 2.14 -3.86
CA ILE A 464 4.77 3.61 -3.79
C ILE A 464 5.24 4.08 -2.40
N ALA A 465 4.83 3.37 -1.34
CA ALA A 465 5.27 3.62 0.03
C ALA A 465 6.76 3.31 0.27
N GLN A 466 7.30 2.21 -0.26
CA GLN A 466 8.74 1.90 -0.17
C GLN A 466 9.57 2.86 -1.01
N GLN A 467 9.06 3.30 -2.18
CA GLN A 467 9.74 4.30 -3.01
C GLN A 467 9.77 5.67 -2.32
N HIS A 468 8.66 6.12 -1.72
CA HIS A 468 8.65 7.37 -0.95
C HIS A 468 9.52 7.32 0.31
N GLU A 469 9.53 6.20 1.04
CA GLU A 469 10.42 6.02 2.19
C GLU A 469 11.89 5.98 1.76
N ALA A 470 12.22 5.29 0.68
CA ALA A 470 13.57 5.27 0.10
C ALA A 470 13.99 6.65 -0.41
N GLN A 471 13.09 7.43 -1.01
CA GLN A 471 13.31 8.82 -1.40
C GLN A 471 13.57 9.72 -0.19
N ALA A 472 12.79 9.59 0.88
CA ALA A 472 13.00 10.34 2.13
C ALA A 472 14.34 9.99 2.79
N GLN A 473 14.70 8.70 2.83
CA GLN A 473 15.99 8.24 3.36
C GLN A 473 17.18 8.70 2.50
N ALA A 474 17.05 8.67 1.17
CA ALA A 474 18.06 9.21 0.26
C ALA A 474 18.23 10.72 0.47
N ARG A 475 17.12 11.46 0.58
CA ARG A 475 17.14 12.91 0.84
C ARG A 475 17.82 13.25 2.16
N ALA A 476 17.58 12.46 3.21
CA ALA A 476 18.26 12.61 4.50
C ALA A 476 19.78 12.38 4.43
N LYS A 477 20.25 11.61 3.43
CA LYS A 477 21.67 11.36 3.16
C LYS A 477 22.29 12.34 2.15
N GLY A 478 21.53 13.35 1.69
CA GLY A 478 21.98 14.30 0.67
C GLY A 478 21.93 13.74 -0.76
N GLU A 479 21.22 12.63 -0.97
CA GLU A 479 21.02 12.00 -2.28
C GLU A 479 19.60 12.30 -2.79
N ARG A 480 19.39 12.05 -4.08
CA ARG A 480 18.07 12.03 -4.72
C ARG A 480 17.90 10.67 -5.38
N LEU A 481 16.71 10.11 -5.24
CA LEU A 481 16.37 8.79 -5.75
C LEU A 481 15.30 8.92 -6.81
N LEU A 482 15.53 8.28 -7.96
CA LEU A 482 14.59 8.23 -9.08
C LEU A 482 14.49 6.80 -9.63
N VAL A 483 13.47 6.56 -10.42
CA VAL A 483 13.24 5.27 -11.08
C VAL A 483 13.22 5.47 -12.58
N VAL A 484 13.78 4.51 -13.32
CA VAL A 484 13.71 4.47 -14.78
C VAL A 484 13.13 3.12 -15.19
N GLU A 485 11.97 3.12 -15.83
CA GLU A 485 11.52 1.96 -16.60
C GLU A 485 12.14 2.02 -17.99
N PHE A 486 12.83 0.95 -18.40
CA PHE A 486 13.38 0.81 -19.75
C PHE A 486 12.75 -0.39 -20.46
N ARG A 487 12.24 -0.16 -21.67
CA ARG A 487 11.48 -1.14 -22.47
C ARG A 487 12.22 -1.52 -23.74
N GLU A 488 12.34 -2.83 -23.96
CA GLU A 488 13.04 -3.44 -25.08
C GLU A 488 12.20 -4.55 -25.70
N SER A 489 12.50 -4.93 -26.95
CA SER A 489 11.95 -6.12 -27.59
C SER A 489 12.96 -7.26 -27.53
N ARG A 490 12.51 -8.50 -27.28
CA ARG A 490 13.38 -9.70 -27.37
C ARG A 490 13.98 -9.91 -28.76
N ASP A 491 13.37 -9.35 -29.80
CA ASP A 491 13.82 -9.48 -31.19
C ASP A 491 14.83 -8.37 -31.58
N ALA A 492 15.12 -7.42 -30.68
CA ALA A 492 16.09 -6.33 -30.87
C ALA A 492 17.41 -6.59 -30.11
N VAL A 493 18.50 -5.96 -30.55
CA VAL A 493 19.79 -5.97 -29.82
C VAL A 493 19.58 -5.37 -28.43
N ALA A 494 20.03 -6.07 -27.38
CA ALA A 494 19.92 -5.60 -26.00
C ALA A 494 20.78 -4.34 -25.78
N GLN A 495 20.12 -3.23 -25.47
CA GLN A 495 20.69 -1.91 -25.20
C GLN A 495 20.83 -1.64 -23.70
N LEU A 496 20.11 -2.38 -22.84
CA LEU A 496 20.16 -2.22 -21.38
C LEU A 496 21.59 -2.27 -20.79
N PRO A 497 22.51 -3.18 -21.17
CA PRO A 497 23.87 -3.18 -20.62
C PRO A 497 24.63 -1.89 -20.96
N GLN A 498 24.54 -1.43 -22.22
CA GLN A 498 25.18 -0.20 -22.66
C GLN A 498 24.57 1.04 -22.01
N LEU A 499 23.25 1.04 -21.79
CA LEU A 499 22.57 2.09 -21.05
C LEU A 499 23.08 2.18 -19.60
N ARG A 500 23.19 1.05 -18.90
CA ARG A 500 23.71 1.00 -17.52
C ARG A 500 25.13 1.55 -17.44
N ASP A 501 26.02 1.10 -18.32
CA ASP A 501 27.41 1.59 -18.38
C ASP A 501 27.47 3.10 -18.62
N ASN A 502 26.58 3.64 -19.47
CA ASN A 502 26.52 5.07 -19.74
C ASN A 502 26.00 5.86 -18.53
N LEU A 503 24.98 5.37 -17.83
CA LEU A 503 24.41 6.02 -16.64
C LEU A 503 25.44 6.06 -15.49
N GLU A 504 26.16 4.95 -15.25
CA GLU A 504 27.22 4.91 -14.23
C GLU A 504 28.38 5.84 -14.59
N ARG A 505 28.77 5.92 -15.89
CA ARG A 505 29.86 6.78 -16.35
C ARG A 505 29.56 8.27 -16.18
N VAL A 506 28.29 8.70 -16.26
CA VAL A 506 27.89 10.10 -16.02
C VAL A 506 27.72 10.44 -14.54
N GLY A 507 27.86 9.46 -13.64
CA GLY A 507 27.86 9.66 -12.19
C GLY A 507 26.56 9.27 -11.48
N LEU A 508 25.66 8.54 -12.14
CA LEU A 508 24.49 7.93 -11.47
C LEU A 508 24.92 6.61 -10.80
N THR A 509 24.38 6.34 -9.62
CA THR A 509 24.53 5.03 -8.98
C THR A 509 23.28 4.18 -9.23
N ILE A 510 23.44 2.94 -9.66
CA ILE A 510 22.34 1.99 -9.86
C ILE A 510 22.24 1.10 -8.62
N ASP A 511 21.17 1.24 -7.84
CA ASP A 511 20.95 0.41 -6.65
C ASP A 511 20.43 -0.98 -7.05
N HIS A 512 19.39 -0.99 -7.87
CA HIS A 512 18.63 -2.16 -8.23
C HIS A 512 18.25 -2.13 -9.71
N ALA A 513 18.23 -3.30 -10.32
CA ALA A 513 17.71 -3.53 -11.66
C ALA A 513 16.74 -4.71 -11.60
N ILE A 514 15.45 -4.44 -11.70
CA ILE A 514 14.39 -5.43 -11.54
C ILE A 514 13.71 -5.62 -12.89
N LYS A 515 13.64 -6.85 -13.36
CA LYS A 515 12.86 -7.17 -14.55
C LYS A 515 11.37 -7.11 -14.21
N LEU A 516 10.62 -6.31 -14.94
CA LEU A 516 9.19 -6.15 -14.77
C LEU A 516 8.42 -7.14 -15.63
N GLU A 517 7.23 -7.52 -15.15
CA GLU A 517 6.26 -8.24 -15.96
C GLU A 517 5.69 -7.27 -17.00
N THR A 518 5.74 -7.67 -18.26
CA THR A 518 5.22 -6.84 -19.36
C THR A 518 3.99 -7.49 -19.97
N PRO A 519 2.92 -6.72 -20.22
CA PRO A 519 1.76 -7.21 -20.95
C PRO A 519 2.04 -7.38 -22.46
N VAL A 520 3.15 -6.82 -22.95
CA VAL A 520 3.55 -6.92 -24.37
C VAL A 520 4.23 -8.25 -24.64
N ALA A 521 3.63 -9.07 -25.51
CA ALA A 521 4.22 -10.33 -25.95
C ALA A 521 5.63 -10.09 -26.52
N ARG A 522 6.63 -10.77 -25.95
CA ARG A 522 8.08 -10.62 -26.27
C ARG A 522 8.71 -9.27 -25.88
N GLY A 523 8.03 -8.41 -25.15
CA GLY A 523 8.66 -7.26 -24.51
C GLY A 523 9.58 -7.68 -23.35
N ILE A 524 10.57 -6.86 -23.06
CA ILE A 524 11.35 -6.87 -21.83
C ILE A 524 11.20 -5.47 -21.23
N ALA A 525 10.65 -5.37 -20.02
CA ALA A 525 10.68 -4.15 -19.25
C ALA A 525 11.63 -4.35 -18.07
N THR A 526 12.49 -3.37 -17.80
CA THR A 526 13.40 -3.37 -16.66
C THR A 526 13.28 -2.06 -15.91
N GLU A 527 13.00 -2.14 -14.62
CA GLU A 527 13.06 -1.01 -13.70
C GLU A 527 14.49 -0.86 -13.17
N LEU A 528 15.03 0.35 -13.24
CA LEU A 528 16.29 0.74 -12.63
C LEU A 528 16.01 1.75 -11.52
N THR A 529 16.45 1.46 -10.30
CA THR A 529 16.47 2.45 -9.21
C THR A 529 17.82 3.16 -9.22
N LEU A 530 17.80 4.47 -9.44
CA LEU A 530 19.00 5.28 -9.59
C LEU A 530 19.12 6.31 -8.46
N ARG A 531 20.36 6.69 -8.13
CA ARG A 531 20.67 7.79 -7.22
C ARG A 531 21.67 8.75 -7.81
N TYR A 532 21.51 10.03 -7.45
CA TYR A 532 22.51 11.06 -7.67
C TYR A 532 22.59 12.00 -6.47
N ARG A 533 23.69 12.76 -6.39
CA ARG A 533 23.84 13.82 -5.38
C ARG A 533 23.72 15.20 -6.01
N PRO A 534 22.88 16.11 -5.49
CA PRO A 534 22.78 17.49 -5.96
C PRO A 534 24.07 18.32 -5.76
N ASP A 535 24.99 17.87 -4.91
CA ASP A 535 26.30 18.52 -4.70
C ASP A 535 27.40 17.96 -5.62
N SER A 536 27.08 17.01 -6.50
CA SER A 536 28.05 16.40 -7.41
C SER A 536 28.61 17.41 -8.42
N ALA A 537 29.93 17.37 -8.65
CA ALA A 537 30.57 18.13 -9.72
C ALA A 537 30.16 17.65 -11.13
N GLN A 538 29.54 16.47 -11.23
CA GLN A 538 29.01 15.90 -12.46
C GLN A 538 27.52 16.22 -12.65
N LEU A 539 26.89 16.99 -11.76
CA LEU A 539 25.46 17.30 -11.81
C LEU A 539 24.97 17.82 -13.18
N PRO A 540 25.70 18.67 -13.93
CA PRO A 540 25.27 19.08 -15.26
C PRO A 540 25.18 17.91 -16.25
N ALA A 541 26.14 16.97 -16.19
CA ALA A 541 26.13 15.77 -17.03
C ALA A 541 25.02 14.80 -16.63
N ILE A 542 24.80 14.62 -15.32
CA ILE A 542 23.70 13.83 -14.77
C ILE A 542 22.35 14.42 -15.22
N SER A 543 22.18 15.73 -15.09
CA SER A 543 20.96 16.43 -15.48
C SER A 543 20.66 16.24 -16.97
N ALA A 544 21.66 16.46 -17.83
CA ALA A 544 21.50 16.27 -19.27
C ALA A 544 21.19 14.81 -19.64
N ALA A 545 21.82 13.83 -18.97
CA ALA A 545 21.56 12.41 -19.21
C ALA A 545 20.13 12.00 -18.82
N LEU A 546 19.63 12.47 -17.67
CA LEU A 546 18.27 12.19 -17.21
C LEU A 546 17.22 12.86 -18.09
N ASP A 547 17.43 14.11 -18.50
CA ASP A 547 16.50 14.80 -19.40
C ASP A 547 16.50 14.18 -20.82
N ALA A 548 17.66 13.73 -21.32
CA ALA A 548 17.74 12.98 -22.58
C ALA A 548 17.06 11.61 -22.49
N LEU A 549 17.16 10.94 -21.33
CA LEU A 549 16.49 9.68 -21.07
C LEU A 549 14.98 9.85 -20.97
N ALA A 550 14.50 10.94 -20.35
CA ALA A 550 13.07 11.26 -20.29
C ALA A 550 12.46 11.55 -21.68
N ALA A 551 13.27 12.02 -22.64
CA ALA A 551 12.87 12.20 -24.03
C ALA A 551 12.93 10.91 -24.88
N ASN A 552 13.49 9.81 -24.35
CA ASN A 552 13.62 8.56 -25.07
C ASN A 552 12.29 7.77 -25.02
N PRO A 553 11.67 7.42 -26.17
CA PRO A 553 10.39 6.70 -26.19
C PRO A 553 10.45 5.28 -25.58
N ARG A 554 11.66 4.73 -25.37
CA ARG A 554 11.87 3.44 -24.71
C ARG A 554 12.08 3.55 -23.20
N ALA A 555 12.16 4.75 -22.65
CA ALA A 555 12.40 4.98 -21.24
C ALA A 555 11.27 5.82 -20.63
N THR A 556 10.94 5.53 -19.38
CA THR A 556 10.06 6.35 -18.56
C THR A 556 10.83 6.71 -17.30
N VAL A 557 11.15 8.00 -17.15
CA VAL A 557 11.89 8.53 -16.01
C VAL A 557 10.88 9.03 -14.98
N ILE A 558 10.93 8.46 -13.79
CA ILE A 558 10.08 8.79 -12.66
C ILE A 558 10.96 9.47 -11.62
N GLU A 559 10.91 10.79 -11.61
CA GLU A 559 11.62 11.65 -10.68
C GLU A 559 10.60 12.60 -10.02
N PRO A 560 10.64 12.79 -8.69
CA PRO A 560 9.77 13.77 -8.05
C PRO A 560 9.96 15.16 -8.68
N ALA A 561 8.86 15.81 -9.09
CA ALA A 561 8.89 17.14 -9.70
C ALA A 561 9.75 18.19 -8.95
N PRO A 562 9.70 18.31 -7.60
CA PRO A 562 10.57 19.24 -6.89
C PRO A 562 12.05 18.87 -7.01
N ASP A 563 12.39 17.59 -7.08
CA ASP A 563 13.78 17.11 -7.18
C ASP A 563 14.32 17.30 -8.59
N ALA A 564 13.48 17.10 -9.61
CA ALA A 564 13.80 17.42 -11.00
C ALA A 564 14.01 18.92 -11.21
N ALA A 565 13.16 19.76 -10.61
CA ALA A 565 13.30 21.22 -10.65
C ALA A 565 14.58 21.68 -9.94
N GLU A 566 14.84 21.18 -8.73
CA GLU A 566 16.07 21.44 -7.97
C GLU A 566 17.32 21.00 -8.77
N ARG A 567 17.31 19.79 -9.33
CA ARG A 567 18.39 19.25 -10.17
C ARG A 567 18.68 20.18 -11.35
N ARG A 568 17.67 20.58 -12.11
CA ARG A 568 17.84 21.45 -13.28
C ARG A 568 18.32 22.83 -12.88
N GLN A 569 17.80 23.41 -11.80
CA GLN A 569 18.22 24.71 -11.30
C GLN A 569 19.68 24.69 -10.84
N LEU A 570 20.08 23.70 -10.05
CA LEU A 570 21.45 23.56 -9.58
C LEU A 570 22.42 23.22 -10.71
N ALA A 571 22.02 22.36 -11.65
CA ALA A 571 22.80 22.06 -12.85
C ALA A 571 23.00 23.31 -13.70
N ALA A 572 21.96 24.10 -13.94
CA ALA A 572 22.04 25.36 -14.66
C ALA A 572 22.93 26.38 -13.92
N ALA A 573 22.84 26.47 -12.60
CA ALA A 573 23.71 27.34 -11.79
C ALA A 573 25.17 26.90 -11.86
N GLN A 574 25.46 25.60 -11.77
CA GLN A 574 26.82 25.06 -11.92
C GLN A 574 27.36 25.26 -13.34
N GLU A 575 26.51 25.09 -14.36
CA GLU A 575 26.88 25.31 -15.76
C GLU A 575 27.11 26.81 -16.03
N GLN A 576 26.29 27.69 -15.46
CA GLN A 576 26.51 29.14 -15.46
C GLN A 576 27.78 29.54 -14.73
N GLN A 577 28.13 28.92 -13.59
CA GLN A 577 29.40 29.15 -12.90
C GLN A 577 30.59 28.62 -13.71
N ARG A 578 30.45 27.46 -14.39
CA ARG A 578 31.46 26.96 -15.34
C ARG A 578 31.64 27.89 -16.52
N GLN A 579 30.55 28.48 -17.02
CA GLN A 579 30.55 29.42 -18.15
C GLN A 579 31.01 30.82 -17.76
N ALA A 580 30.71 31.28 -16.54
CA ALA A 580 31.12 32.58 -16.00
C ALA A 580 32.63 32.65 -15.72
N GLY A 581 33.31 31.50 -15.69
CA GLY A 581 34.75 31.44 -15.46
C GLY A 581 35.16 31.87 -14.05
N PRO A 582 36.45 31.76 -13.71
CA PRO A 582 36.96 32.18 -12.41
C PRO A 582 36.74 33.68 -12.16
N GLN A 583 36.12 34.03 -11.03
CA GLN A 583 35.96 35.42 -10.59
C GLN A 583 37.33 36.09 -10.46
N LEU A 584 37.45 37.28 -11.07
CA LEU A 584 38.65 38.10 -11.03
C LEU A 584 38.99 38.50 -9.60
N VAL A 585 40.25 38.29 -9.20
CA VAL A 585 40.80 38.98 -8.02
C VAL A 585 41.09 40.43 -8.45
N PRO A 586 40.43 41.45 -7.87
CA PRO A 586 40.63 42.85 -8.27
C PRO A 586 42.09 43.27 -8.12
N SER A 587 42.58 44.09 -9.05
CA SER A 587 43.92 44.70 -8.97
C SER A 587 43.83 46.19 -8.72
N ASP A 588 44.96 46.85 -8.44
CA ASP A 588 45.04 48.30 -8.24
C ASP A 588 44.78 49.10 -9.55
N SER A 589 44.54 48.43 -10.68
CA SER A 589 44.25 49.04 -11.98
C SER A 589 42.93 48.56 -12.56
N GLN A 590 41.92 49.45 -12.52
CA GLN A 590 40.61 49.22 -13.12
C GLN A 590 40.69 48.90 -14.63
N VAL A 591 41.68 49.47 -15.32
CA VAL A 591 41.93 49.22 -16.75
C VAL A 591 42.40 47.79 -16.98
N HIS A 592 43.30 47.28 -16.12
CA HIS A 592 43.70 45.87 -16.18
C HIS A 592 42.54 44.95 -15.80
N ASP A 593 41.74 45.28 -14.80
CA ASP A 593 40.58 44.47 -14.41
C ASP A 593 39.56 44.33 -15.55
N GLN A 594 39.29 45.42 -16.26
CA GLN A 594 38.41 45.40 -17.44
C GLN A 594 39.02 44.64 -18.63
N ALA A 595 40.33 44.77 -18.85
CA ALA A 595 41.04 44.01 -19.88
C ALA A 595 41.09 42.50 -19.57
N ARG A 596 41.24 42.12 -18.30
CA ARG A 596 41.22 40.72 -17.87
C ARG A 596 39.84 40.09 -18.02
N GLN A 597 38.77 40.82 -17.68
CA GLN A 597 37.40 40.37 -17.91
C GLN A 597 37.15 40.16 -19.41
N SER A 598 37.54 41.14 -20.22
CA SER A 598 37.44 41.07 -21.69
C SER A 598 38.25 39.92 -22.27
N PHE A 599 39.44 39.62 -21.71
CA PHE A 599 40.26 38.48 -22.10
C PHE A 599 39.56 37.15 -21.82
N ILE A 600 38.98 36.98 -20.63
CA ILE A 600 38.34 35.73 -20.18
C ILE A 600 37.10 35.42 -21.05
N GLU A 601 36.26 36.43 -21.28
CA GLU A 601 35.06 36.32 -22.11
C GLU A 601 35.41 35.97 -23.56
N ALA A 602 36.34 36.71 -24.16
CA ALA A 602 36.80 36.46 -25.53
C ALA A 602 37.47 35.08 -25.67
N ALA A 603 38.30 34.68 -24.70
CA ALA A 603 38.95 33.37 -24.70
C ALA A 603 37.94 32.21 -24.65
N GLY A 604 36.84 32.34 -23.92
CA GLY A 604 35.78 31.33 -23.87
C GLY A 604 35.17 31.04 -25.24
N VAL A 605 34.86 32.09 -26.00
CA VAL A 605 34.33 31.98 -27.37
C VAL A 605 35.37 31.38 -28.31
N VAL A 606 36.61 31.88 -28.27
CA VAL A 606 37.69 31.42 -29.16
C VAL A 606 38.08 29.96 -28.90
N VAL A 607 38.06 29.50 -27.64
CA VAL A 607 38.30 28.08 -27.29
C VAL A 607 37.26 27.15 -27.92
N LYS A 608 35.98 27.57 -27.95
CA LYS A 608 34.90 26.78 -28.56
C LYS A 608 35.11 26.63 -30.06
N GLU A 609 35.46 27.72 -30.73
CA GLU A 609 35.74 27.73 -32.17
C GLU A 609 36.99 26.92 -32.54
N LEU A 610 38.08 27.06 -31.76
CA LEU A 610 39.30 26.27 -31.97
C LEU A 610 39.06 24.77 -31.86
N ARG A 611 38.19 24.32 -30.93
CA ARG A 611 37.77 22.91 -30.83
C ARG A 611 36.95 22.48 -32.04
N GLY A 612 36.10 23.35 -32.57
CA GLY A 612 35.36 23.11 -33.82
C GLY A 612 36.27 22.89 -35.03
N HIS A 613 37.44 23.51 -35.04
CA HIS A 613 38.47 23.35 -36.07
C HIS A 613 39.54 22.29 -35.73
N ALA A 614 39.30 21.42 -34.76
CA ALA A 614 40.22 20.39 -34.28
C ALA A 614 41.58 20.90 -33.73
N ALA A 615 41.73 22.20 -33.46
CA ALA A 615 42.89 22.83 -32.83
C ALA A 615 42.86 22.67 -31.30
N ASN A 616 42.82 21.42 -30.84
CA ASN A 616 42.58 21.06 -29.43
C ASN A 616 43.72 21.50 -28.49
N LEU A 617 44.97 21.52 -28.97
CA LEU A 617 46.13 21.94 -28.18
C LEU A 617 46.11 23.44 -27.90
N GLU A 618 45.78 24.25 -28.91
CA GLU A 618 45.66 25.70 -28.82
C GLU A 618 44.45 26.09 -27.96
N ALA A 619 43.33 25.36 -28.09
CA ALA A 619 42.18 25.52 -27.21
C ALA A 619 42.55 25.25 -25.74
N ALA A 620 43.33 24.21 -25.46
CA ALA A 620 43.79 23.90 -24.10
C ALA A 620 44.75 24.97 -23.57
N ARG A 621 45.70 25.46 -24.40
CA ARG A 621 46.62 26.54 -24.04
C ARG A 621 45.88 27.83 -23.70
N LEU A 622 44.92 28.24 -24.53
CA LEU A 622 44.16 29.47 -24.32
C LEU A 622 43.28 29.38 -23.06
N GLN A 623 42.68 28.22 -22.80
CA GLN A 623 41.89 27.98 -21.60
C GLN A 623 42.75 28.04 -20.32
N GLU A 624 43.98 27.53 -20.35
CA GLU A 624 44.89 27.63 -19.21
C GLU A 624 45.34 29.08 -18.97
N VAL A 625 45.66 29.83 -20.03
CA VAL A 625 46.01 31.25 -19.88
C VAL A 625 44.84 32.06 -19.32
N SER A 626 43.61 31.80 -19.76
CA SER A 626 42.40 32.44 -19.20
C SER A 626 42.28 32.25 -17.69
N ARG A 627 42.58 31.05 -17.16
CA ARG A 627 42.61 30.79 -15.70
C ARG A 627 43.71 31.55 -14.98
N GLN A 628 44.88 31.71 -15.59
CA GLN A 628 46.00 32.42 -14.99
C GLN A 628 45.78 33.94 -14.97
N VAL A 629 45.18 34.48 -16.05
CA VAL A 629 44.81 35.89 -16.16
C VAL A 629 43.74 36.27 -15.12
N ALA A 630 42.84 35.36 -14.76
CA ALA A 630 41.89 35.60 -13.66
C ALA A 630 42.58 35.84 -12.29
N LYS A 631 43.80 35.33 -12.11
CA LYS A 631 44.55 35.38 -10.85
C LYS A 631 45.69 36.40 -10.84
N LYS A 632 46.25 36.75 -12.00
CA LYS A 632 47.37 37.67 -12.15
C LYS A 632 46.98 38.88 -13.00
N PRO A 633 47.36 40.11 -12.60
CA PRO A 633 46.98 41.33 -13.32
C PRO A 633 47.61 41.44 -14.71
N GLU A 634 48.72 40.74 -14.97
CA GLU A 634 49.56 40.89 -16.16
C GLU A 634 49.75 39.57 -16.92
N LEU A 635 49.86 39.68 -18.25
CA LEU A 635 50.18 38.58 -19.15
C LEU A 635 51.69 38.58 -19.42
N ALA A 636 52.45 37.75 -18.68
CA ALA A 636 53.89 37.68 -18.79
C ALA A 636 54.42 36.23 -18.94
N GLY A 637 55.65 36.11 -19.46
CA GLY A 637 56.38 34.84 -19.54
C GLY A 637 55.65 33.79 -20.38
N LEU A 638 55.52 32.57 -19.84
CA LEU A 638 54.94 31.42 -20.55
C LEU A 638 53.50 31.67 -21.02
N ASN A 639 52.73 32.50 -20.30
CA ASN A 639 51.35 32.82 -20.70
C ASN A 639 51.30 33.70 -21.95
N GLN A 640 52.21 34.65 -22.08
CA GLN A 640 52.35 35.50 -23.25
C GLN A 640 52.78 34.70 -24.49
N GLU A 641 53.72 33.78 -24.30
CA GLU A 641 54.18 32.88 -25.37
C GLU A 641 53.05 31.95 -25.85
N ASN A 642 52.27 31.40 -24.92
CA ASN A 642 51.13 30.54 -25.23
C ASN A 642 50.02 31.29 -26.01
N VAL A 643 49.70 32.53 -25.63
CA VAL A 643 48.72 33.34 -26.37
C VAL A 643 49.23 33.71 -27.76
N THR A 644 50.51 34.05 -27.89
CA THR A 644 51.13 34.33 -29.20
C THR A 644 51.02 33.13 -30.14
N LYS A 645 51.31 31.92 -29.65
CA LYS A 645 51.17 30.66 -30.41
C LYS A 645 49.72 30.41 -30.83
N VAL A 646 48.76 30.67 -29.95
CA VAL A 646 47.33 30.53 -30.25
C VAL A 646 46.88 31.54 -31.32
N LEU A 647 47.29 32.81 -31.21
CA LEU A 647 46.96 33.85 -32.18
C LEU A 647 47.58 33.60 -33.57
N ALA A 648 48.74 32.94 -33.63
CA ALA A 648 49.36 32.52 -34.87
C ALA A 648 48.56 31.43 -35.58
N VAL A 649 48.04 30.45 -34.84
CA VAL A 649 47.16 29.40 -35.39
C VAL A 649 45.82 29.99 -35.84
N ILE A 650 45.23 30.90 -35.06
CA ILE A 650 44.01 31.62 -35.43
C ILE A 650 44.18 32.41 -36.73
N ALA A 651 45.36 32.99 -36.98
CA ALA A 651 45.62 33.76 -38.19
C ALA A 651 45.62 32.91 -39.48
N GLY A 652 45.79 31.59 -39.37
CA GLY A 652 45.68 30.64 -40.48
C GLY A 652 44.28 30.03 -40.66
N LEU A 653 43.30 30.43 -39.85
CA LEU A 653 41.91 29.96 -39.92
C LEU A 653 41.01 31.09 -40.45
N ASP A 654 40.65 31.01 -41.73
CA ASP A 654 39.91 32.06 -42.45
C ASP A 654 38.58 32.46 -41.79
N THR A 655 37.92 31.52 -41.11
CA THR A 655 36.66 31.74 -40.38
C THR A 655 36.84 32.47 -39.05
N LEU A 656 38.05 32.44 -38.47
CA LEU A 656 38.33 32.97 -37.13
C LEU A 656 39.09 34.28 -37.14
N LYS A 657 39.81 34.58 -38.22
CA LYS A 657 40.64 35.79 -38.33
C LYS A 657 39.85 37.08 -38.14
N ASP A 658 38.60 37.12 -38.63
CA ASP A 658 37.71 38.28 -38.55
C ASP A 658 36.63 38.15 -37.46
N ASN A 659 36.73 37.14 -36.59
CA ASN A 659 35.76 36.94 -35.50
C ASN A 659 35.87 38.07 -34.46
N PRO A 660 34.76 38.73 -34.06
CA PRO A 660 34.75 39.79 -33.06
C PRO A 660 35.42 39.41 -31.74
N ALA A 661 35.29 38.15 -31.31
CA ALA A 661 35.93 37.64 -30.10
C ALA A 661 37.46 37.57 -30.25
N VAL A 662 37.99 37.31 -31.45
CA VAL A 662 39.44 37.34 -31.70
C VAL A 662 39.98 38.76 -31.66
N GLN A 663 39.23 39.75 -32.14
CA GLN A 663 39.61 41.16 -32.04
C GLN A 663 39.60 41.65 -30.59
N GLN A 664 38.55 41.28 -29.83
CA GLN A 664 38.46 41.55 -28.40
C GLN A 664 39.62 40.90 -27.61
N LEU A 665 39.98 39.65 -27.96
CA LEU A 665 41.12 38.95 -27.38
C LEU A 665 42.44 39.70 -27.65
N ARG A 666 42.68 40.16 -28.89
CA ARG A 666 43.90 40.93 -29.24
C ARG A 666 43.99 42.25 -28.48
N GLN A 667 42.87 42.96 -28.35
CA GLN A 667 42.81 44.23 -27.62
C GLN A 667 43.10 44.03 -26.12
N ALA A 668 42.54 42.97 -25.53
CA ALA A 668 42.80 42.61 -24.14
C ALA A 668 44.28 42.23 -23.93
N VAL A 669 44.87 41.40 -24.80
CA VAL A 669 46.29 41.04 -24.76
C VAL A 669 47.19 42.27 -24.77
N HIS A 670 46.93 43.21 -25.68
CA HIS A 670 47.73 44.43 -25.80
C HIS A 670 47.77 45.26 -24.51
N THR A 671 46.67 45.23 -23.74
CA THR A 671 46.57 45.94 -22.46
C THR A 671 47.29 45.17 -21.36
N LEU A 672 47.15 43.84 -21.33
CA LEU A 672 47.70 42.98 -20.27
C LEU A 672 49.21 42.70 -20.39
N GLU A 673 49.83 42.93 -21.56
CA GLU A 673 51.28 42.83 -21.77
C GLU A 673 52.07 44.03 -21.22
N ARG A 674 51.39 45.12 -20.85
CA ARG A 674 52.01 46.31 -20.27
C ARG A 674 51.94 46.24 -18.74
N PRO A 675 52.94 46.76 -18.00
CA PRO A 675 52.87 46.82 -16.55
C PRO A 675 51.75 47.76 -16.08
N ALA A 676 51.03 47.40 -15.02
CA ALA A 676 50.01 48.26 -14.45
C ALA A 676 50.66 49.51 -13.81
N LEU A 677 50.46 50.69 -14.40
CA LEU A 677 50.96 51.96 -13.86
C LEU A 677 50.27 52.28 -12.52
N THR A 678 51.06 52.42 -11.45
CA THR A 678 50.60 52.86 -10.12
C THR A 678 50.19 54.34 -10.17
N PRO A 679 49.02 54.74 -9.64
CA PRO A 679 48.70 56.16 -9.49
C PRO A 679 49.63 56.81 -8.45
N ALA A 680 50.17 57.99 -8.77
CA ALA A 680 51.03 58.77 -7.89
C ALA A 680 50.29 59.16 -6.59
N PRO A 681 50.99 59.23 -5.43
CA PRO A 681 50.35 59.58 -4.17
C PRO A 681 49.82 61.03 -4.19
N PRO A 682 48.67 61.31 -3.54
CA PRO A 682 48.07 62.63 -3.55
C PRO A 682 48.91 63.64 -2.76
N GLU A 683 49.10 64.83 -3.34
CA GLU A 683 49.73 65.98 -2.69
C GLU A 683 49.03 66.33 -1.36
N ILE A 684 49.84 66.42 -0.30
CA ILE A 684 49.42 66.87 1.03
C ILE A 684 49.01 68.35 0.94
N ARG A 685 47.71 68.62 0.87
CA ARG A 685 47.17 69.96 1.15
C ARG A 685 47.32 70.24 2.65
N GLN A 686 48.23 71.15 2.98
CA GLN A 686 48.33 71.78 4.28
C GLN A 686 46.96 72.32 4.73
N ARG A 687 46.42 71.79 5.84
CA ARG A 687 45.38 72.47 6.62
C ARG A 687 46.01 72.96 7.91
N GLY A 688 45.95 74.28 8.08
CA GLY A 688 46.53 75.01 9.19
C GLY A 688 45.92 74.64 10.54
N LEU A 689 46.79 74.56 11.54
CA LEU A 689 46.46 74.76 12.94
C LEU A 689 46.54 76.27 13.23
N ARG A 690 45.45 76.84 13.73
CA ARG A 690 45.51 78.02 14.61
C ARG A 690 45.26 77.57 16.04
N PRO A 691 45.88 78.24 17.03
CA PRO A 691 45.96 77.76 18.40
C PRO A 691 44.76 78.19 19.24
N GLY A 692 44.46 77.40 20.27
CA GLY A 692 43.44 77.64 21.28
C GLY A 692 43.23 76.40 22.11
#